data_AF-A0A0D7A275-F1
#
_entry.id   AF-A0A0D7A275-F1
#
_cell.length_a   1.000
_cell.length_b   1.000
_cell.length_c   1.000
_cell.angle_alpha   90.00
_cell.angle_beta   90.00
_cell.angle_gamma   90.00
#
_symmetry.space_group_name_H-M   'P 1'
#
loop_
_entity.id
_entity.type
_entity.pdbx_description
1 polymer ?
#
loop_
_entity_poly.entity_id
_entity_poly.type
_entity_poly.pdbx_seq_one_letter_code
_entity_poly.pdbx_strand_id
1 'polypeptide(L)'
;SRPVRAAQYVSYLKAHTGLPVWRVLEALIAPHTSEKETGMYRALAGMGVSAVESDKWRPVIASPDIAVAYEKLASGGYICRDKSCDKAFQTSLVPSWVVFYLVGFKVRTPAHAQHKMMDIVDAHLPHASRVLQAPLIVFAALHAARFNLVVLYPLLVDLFIALPQTHPTATFNLFLQALCTTPERGIECARAVVRVLRSMESRGLRLQPDTYERLLKDRFVTLEVTKYLHERMVREGHVPTQSELEAYLRIFAKGGSIHSAEKYYEAIREYSLKNSSAVPLKFWGGSHGGFPHRANTLHLTALNNRISAFGYLQSLLAAQHGATLQSVQSEEDALERRTTVSASHKQVDIADYTTALAAATRDHTIGERALTMIHRSAIRKNPTLRETIVTKTVFIRGLLRRRAFASAAKEFRRLTRSGLQLDGQALAVGLQALTRNGEPHRALALLERHCSSANAALPAKYRTQPPLQLSSIGLNDFLVSLLRTHRPDAVLRLYDLAGPLYRAYPDSRSLSLLLAAARMALRMDNTFTAGLASLFDKNPFRRARRDVPPRTRAEAVAELSAVLGAPTDEEPRVYVSGSWRTESAVHRAQRVFHEVAAGQFAQRGLHDEVDATFLDAHGRSHHPQVGLTDENCFQYVLLVGLAGHAAEEVPRVFTWMRALGVRPRARTLAVAFIFWGE
;
A
#
# COMPACT_ATOMS: atom_id res chain seq x y z
N SER A 1 -1.02 15.04 -1.78
CA SER A 1 -2.05 15.82 -1.05
C SER A 1 -1.88 15.76 0.49
N ARG A 2 -0.65 15.88 1.02
CA ARG A 2 -0.30 15.56 2.43
C ARG A 2 -1.05 16.36 3.52
N PRO A 3 -1.27 17.68 3.42
CA PRO A 3 -1.99 18.44 4.45
C PRO A 3 -3.52 18.39 4.29
N VAL A 4 -4.04 17.94 3.14
CA VAL A 4 -5.45 18.10 2.79
C VAL A 4 -6.37 17.26 3.67
N ARG A 5 -6.01 16.00 3.96
CA ARG A 5 -6.84 15.13 4.79
C ARG A 5 -6.85 15.56 6.26
N ALA A 6 -5.68 15.89 6.81
CA ALA A 6 -5.61 16.40 8.18
C ALA A 6 -6.44 17.70 8.32
N ALA A 7 -6.39 18.59 7.33
CA ALA A 7 -7.21 19.80 7.30
C ALA A 7 -8.72 19.48 7.27
N GLN A 8 -9.15 18.51 6.46
CA GLN A 8 -10.56 18.05 6.44
C GLN A 8 -11.02 17.53 7.81
N TYR A 9 -10.15 16.84 8.54
CA TYR A 9 -10.46 16.32 9.89
C TYR A 9 -10.55 17.47 10.90
N VAL A 10 -9.68 18.48 10.80
CA VAL A 10 -9.77 19.70 11.61
C VAL A 10 -11.10 20.41 11.34
N SER A 11 -11.48 20.61 10.08
CA SER A 11 -12.76 21.26 9.73
C SER A 11 -13.97 20.46 10.23
N TYR A 12 -13.94 19.13 10.11
CA TYR A 12 -15.00 18.27 10.63
C TYR A 12 -15.10 18.36 12.17
N LEU A 13 -13.97 18.26 12.89
CA LEU A 13 -13.95 18.38 14.35
C LEU A 13 -14.39 19.77 14.81
N LYS A 14 -13.98 20.83 14.10
CA LYS A 14 -14.44 22.20 14.35
C LYS A 14 -15.97 22.30 14.28
N ALA A 15 -16.59 21.72 13.25
CA ALA A 15 -18.04 21.76 13.07
C ALA A 15 -18.81 21.03 14.17
N HIS A 16 -18.26 19.94 14.71
CA HIS A 16 -18.97 19.09 15.68
C HIS A 16 -18.70 19.44 17.14
N THR A 17 -17.48 19.87 17.48
CA THR A 17 -17.11 20.12 18.88
C THR A 17 -17.02 21.60 19.24
N GLY A 18 -16.95 22.51 18.25
CA GLY A 18 -16.88 23.96 18.49
C GLY A 18 -15.66 24.46 19.26
N LEU A 19 -14.65 23.62 19.54
CA LEU A 19 -13.52 23.98 20.40
C LEU A 19 -12.60 24.99 19.71
N PRO A 20 -12.05 25.96 20.46
CA PRO A 20 -11.21 27.02 19.89
C PRO A 20 -9.88 26.50 19.34
N VAL A 21 -9.40 25.35 19.83
CA VAL A 21 -8.19 24.67 19.34
C VAL A 21 -8.24 24.43 17.82
N TRP A 22 -9.41 24.11 17.27
CA TRP A 22 -9.56 23.82 15.85
C TRP A 22 -9.46 25.08 14.99
N ARG A 23 -9.87 26.23 15.52
CA ARG A 23 -9.73 27.54 14.85
C ARG A 23 -8.25 27.94 14.75
N VAL A 24 -7.46 27.66 15.81
CA VAL A 24 -6.01 27.88 15.80
C VAL A 24 -5.33 27.00 14.75
N LEU A 25 -5.67 25.71 14.69
CA LEU A 25 -5.11 24.81 13.69
C LEU A 25 -5.45 25.24 12.26
N GLU A 26 -6.70 25.62 12.00
CA GLU A 26 -7.12 26.11 10.69
C GLU A 26 -6.35 27.36 10.26
N ALA A 27 -6.15 28.32 11.18
CA ALA A 27 -5.32 29.50 10.95
C ALA A 27 -3.85 29.14 10.67
N LEU A 28 -3.29 28.13 11.37
CA LEU A 28 -1.92 27.66 11.14
C LEU A 28 -1.73 26.95 9.78
N ILE A 29 -2.78 26.33 9.24
CA ILE A 29 -2.75 25.60 7.96
C ILE A 29 -2.90 26.55 6.76
N ALA A 30 -3.58 27.68 6.93
CA ALA A 30 -3.81 28.66 5.88
C ALA A 30 -2.49 29.04 5.16
N PRO A 31 -2.51 29.31 3.84
CA PRO A 31 -1.33 29.75 3.11
C PRO A 31 -0.73 31.02 3.73
N HIS A 32 0.58 31.24 3.57
CA HIS A 32 1.30 32.38 4.16
C HIS A 32 0.83 33.70 3.56
N THR A 33 -0.24 34.27 4.11
CA THR A 33 -0.72 35.64 3.86
C THR A 33 -0.50 36.47 5.13
N SER A 34 -0.37 37.78 5.02
CA SER A 34 -0.29 38.68 6.19
C SER A 34 -1.50 38.51 7.12
N GLU A 35 -2.67 38.19 6.53
CA GLU A 35 -3.90 37.85 7.25
C GLU A 35 -3.76 36.61 8.14
N LYS A 36 -2.84 35.68 7.80
CA LYS A 36 -2.60 34.47 8.57
C LYS A 36 -2.10 34.77 9.98
N GLU A 37 -1.15 35.70 10.11
CA GLU A 37 -0.57 36.04 11.42
C GLU A 37 -1.64 36.67 12.30
N THR A 38 -2.37 37.65 11.77
CA THR A 38 -3.49 38.30 12.48
C THR A 38 -4.58 37.30 12.86
N GLY A 39 -4.93 36.37 11.96
CA GLY A 39 -5.90 35.32 12.22
C GLY A 39 -5.44 34.33 13.30
N MET A 40 -4.16 33.96 13.29
CA MET A 40 -3.55 33.09 14.30
C MET A 40 -3.56 33.75 15.67
N TYR A 41 -3.10 35.00 15.80
CA TYR A 41 -3.09 35.72 17.08
C TYR A 41 -4.51 35.94 17.62
N ARG A 42 -5.49 36.24 16.75
CA ARG A 42 -6.90 36.35 17.15
C ARG A 42 -7.46 35.02 17.67
N ALA A 43 -7.14 33.91 17.01
CA ALA A 43 -7.57 32.59 17.44
C ALA A 43 -6.91 32.17 18.77
N LEU A 44 -5.63 32.49 18.97
CA LEU A 44 -4.88 32.24 20.21
C LEU A 44 -5.38 33.11 21.37
N ALA A 45 -5.67 34.38 21.12
CA ALA A 45 -6.29 35.27 22.11
C ALA A 45 -7.65 34.72 22.58
N GLY A 46 -8.43 34.13 21.67
CA GLY A 46 -9.68 33.43 22.03
C GLY A 46 -9.49 32.16 22.88
N MET A 47 -8.28 31.62 22.99
CA MET A 47 -7.91 30.54 23.91
C MET A 47 -7.26 31.04 25.21
N GLY A 48 -7.10 32.36 25.38
CA GLY A 48 -6.38 32.95 26.51
C GLY A 48 -4.86 32.80 26.42
N VAL A 49 -4.30 32.45 25.25
CA VAL A 49 -2.85 32.31 25.06
C VAL A 49 -2.25 33.68 24.73
N SER A 50 -1.29 34.13 25.54
CA SER A 50 -0.62 35.42 25.33
C SER A 50 0.30 35.39 24.09
N ALA A 51 0.56 36.56 23.49
CA ALA A 51 1.48 36.65 22.35
C ALA A 51 2.90 36.16 22.70
N VAL A 52 3.36 36.47 23.93
CA VAL A 52 4.67 36.02 24.45
C VAL A 52 4.73 34.50 24.56
N GLU A 53 3.65 33.87 25.05
CA GLU A 53 3.56 32.41 25.11
C GLU A 53 3.52 31.79 23.71
N SER A 54 2.84 32.41 22.75
CA SER A 54 2.84 31.96 21.35
C SER A 54 4.24 32.00 20.73
N ASP A 55 4.98 33.09 20.96
CA ASP A 55 6.33 33.27 20.39
C ASP A 55 7.33 32.24 20.95
N LYS A 56 7.13 31.76 22.18
CA LYS A 56 7.87 30.63 22.76
C LYS A 56 7.79 29.36 21.90
N TRP A 57 6.64 29.11 21.26
CA TRP A 57 6.41 27.90 20.45
C TRP A 57 6.72 28.08 18.96
N ARG A 58 6.91 29.31 18.49
CA ARG A 58 7.24 29.64 17.10
C ARG A 58 8.43 28.83 16.55
N PRO A 59 9.56 28.64 17.28
CA PRO A 59 10.67 27.83 16.78
C PRO A 59 10.33 26.35 16.58
N VAL A 60 9.41 25.80 17.38
CA VAL A 60 8.97 24.40 17.29
C VAL A 60 8.05 24.23 16.09
N ILE A 61 7.07 25.12 15.92
CA ILE A 61 6.11 25.16 14.81
C ILE A 61 6.81 25.40 13.46
N ALA A 62 7.82 26.27 13.44
CA ALA A 62 8.62 26.56 12.25
C ALA A 62 9.50 25.38 11.81
N SER A 63 9.66 24.34 12.63
CA SER A 63 10.49 23.19 12.28
C SER A 63 10.00 22.49 11.00
N PRO A 64 10.91 22.00 10.14
CA PRO A 64 10.55 21.42 8.84
C PRO A 64 9.74 20.11 8.99
N ASP A 65 10.02 19.35 10.04
CA ASP A 65 9.37 18.08 10.37
C ASP A 65 9.27 17.88 11.89
N ILE A 66 8.57 16.81 12.26
CA ILE A 66 8.32 16.44 13.67
C ILE A 66 9.58 15.93 14.37
N ALA A 67 10.60 15.43 13.65
CA ALA A 67 11.82 14.97 14.28
C ALA A 67 12.62 16.16 14.84
N VAL A 68 12.82 17.20 14.02
CA VAL A 68 13.47 18.45 14.48
C VAL A 68 12.64 19.13 15.57
N ALA A 69 11.31 19.13 15.45
CA ALA A 69 10.43 19.67 16.49
C ALA A 69 10.58 18.90 17.82
N TYR A 70 10.64 17.56 17.75
CA TYR A 70 10.86 16.71 18.90
C TYR A 70 12.20 16.99 19.59
N GLU A 71 13.28 17.14 18.83
CA GLU A 71 14.60 17.45 19.42
C GLU A 71 14.59 18.81 20.14
N LYS A 72 13.89 19.82 19.60
CA LYS A 72 13.71 21.11 20.28
C LYS A 72 12.86 21.00 21.54
N LEU A 73 11.82 20.16 21.52
CA LEU A 73 11.00 19.88 22.71
C LEU A 73 11.81 19.14 23.78
N ALA A 74 12.62 18.16 23.39
CA ALA A 74 13.50 17.42 24.28
C ALA A 74 14.59 18.33 24.87
N SER A 75 15.24 19.17 24.06
CA SER A 75 16.26 20.12 24.55
C SER A 75 15.66 21.18 25.49
N GLY A 76 14.38 21.52 25.31
CA GLY A 76 13.65 22.42 26.19
C GLY A 76 13.11 21.76 27.46
N GLY A 77 13.34 20.46 27.66
CA GLY A 77 12.85 19.71 28.82
C GLY A 77 11.35 19.40 28.79
N TYR A 78 10.66 19.60 27.66
CA TYR A 78 9.22 19.39 27.53
C TYR A 78 8.83 17.92 27.36
N ILE A 79 9.76 17.09 26.89
CA ILE A 79 9.56 15.65 26.68
C ILE A 79 10.74 14.91 27.30
N CYS A 80 10.47 13.99 28.21
CA CYS A 80 11.49 13.12 28.77
C CYS A 80 11.82 12.00 27.77
N ARG A 81 13.12 11.80 27.48
CA ARG A 81 13.59 10.71 26.62
C ARG A 81 13.58 9.35 27.30
N ASP A 82 13.68 9.33 28.63
CA ASP A 82 13.84 8.09 29.39
C ASP A 82 12.57 7.75 30.16
N LYS A 83 11.99 6.59 29.84
CA LYS A 83 10.87 6.03 30.62
C LYS A 83 11.32 5.60 32.03
N SER A 84 12.63 5.49 32.26
CA SER A 84 13.23 5.11 33.54
C SER A 84 13.33 6.27 34.54
N CYS A 85 13.11 7.50 34.09
CA CYS A 85 13.11 8.69 34.94
C CYS A 85 11.78 8.81 35.70
N ASP A 86 11.60 8.04 36.77
CA ASP A 86 10.43 8.15 37.68
C ASP A 86 10.32 9.51 38.43
N LYS A 87 11.27 10.42 38.19
CA LYS A 87 11.21 11.76 38.79
C LYS A 87 10.19 12.60 38.04
N ALA A 88 9.07 12.86 38.72
CA ALA A 88 8.00 13.77 38.37
C ALA A 88 8.52 15.21 38.15
N PHE A 89 9.24 15.43 37.06
CA PHE A 89 9.58 16.78 36.62
C PHE A 89 8.33 17.39 35.99
N GLN A 90 7.68 18.27 36.76
CA GLN A 90 6.66 19.22 36.29
C GLN A 90 7.29 20.26 35.35
N THR A 91 7.88 19.82 34.23
CA THR A 91 8.23 20.76 33.17
C THR A 91 6.94 21.24 32.51
N SER A 92 6.92 22.53 32.18
CA SER A 92 5.77 23.21 31.59
C SER A 92 5.14 22.38 30.46
N LEU A 93 3.84 22.12 30.54
CA LEU A 93 3.12 21.29 29.58
C LEU A 93 3.14 21.93 28.19
N VAL A 94 3.33 21.11 27.14
CA VAL A 94 3.19 21.57 25.75
C VAL A 94 1.71 21.86 25.48
N PRO A 95 1.34 23.04 24.97
CA PRO A 95 -0.05 23.34 24.66
C PRO A 95 -0.62 22.37 23.63
N SER A 96 -1.87 21.93 23.86
CA SER A 96 -2.52 20.93 23.00
C SER A 96 -2.54 21.34 21.52
N TRP A 97 -2.76 22.62 21.21
CA TRP A 97 -2.77 23.10 19.83
C TRP A 97 -1.42 22.91 19.11
N VAL A 98 -0.29 23.02 19.82
CA VAL A 98 1.06 22.75 19.29
C VAL A 98 1.17 21.26 18.97
N VAL A 99 0.77 20.40 19.91
CA VAL A 99 0.81 18.93 19.74
C VAL A 99 -0.03 18.49 18.54
N PHE A 100 -1.27 18.97 18.42
CA PHE A 100 -2.11 18.68 17.26
C PHE A 100 -1.51 19.17 15.95
N TYR A 101 -0.84 20.34 15.95
CA TYR A 101 -0.18 20.85 14.75
C TYR A 101 1.00 19.96 14.33
N LEU A 102 1.83 19.55 15.29
CA LEU A 102 2.98 18.67 15.05
C LEU A 102 2.53 17.30 14.54
N VAL A 103 1.62 16.64 15.26
CA VAL A 103 1.08 15.33 14.90
C VAL A 103 0.31 15.43 13.57
N GLY A 104 -0.55 16.42 13.38
CA GLY A 104 -1.37 16.57 12.19
C GLY A 104 -0.58 16.89 10.91
N PHE A 105 0.44 17.75 10.99
CA PHE A 105 1.03 18.37 9.80
C PHE A 105 2.55 18.18 9.61
N LYS A 106 3.29 17.83 10.67
CA LYS A 106 4.76 17.71 10.63
C LYS A 106 5.28 16.28 10.49
N VAL A 107 4.40 15.28 10.48
CA VAL A 107 4.77 13.88 10.24
C VAL A 107 5.01 13.65 8.73
N ARG A 108 6.25 13.29 8.37
CA ARG A 108 6.72 13.20 6.97
C ARG A 108 7.11 11.80 6.54
N THR A 109 7.65 11.00 7.43
CA THR A 109 8.18 9.66 7.17
C THR A 109 7.49 8.62 8.06
N PRO A 110 7.55 7.32 7.72
CA PRO A 110 7.07 6.25 8.61
C PRO A 110 7.77 6.29 9.99
N ALA A 111 9.09 6.52 10.02
CA ALA A 111 9.85 6.65 11.26
C ALA A 111 9.36 7.81 12.16
N HIS A 112 8.94 8.92 11.55
CA HIS A 112 8.33 10.03 12.29
C HIS A 112 7.03 9.61 12.97
N ALA A 113 6.16 8.88 12.26
CA ALA A 113 4.86 8.46 12.75
C ALA A 113 4.98 7.38 13.84
N GLN A 114 5.94 6.49 13.72
CA GLN A 114 6.07 5.39 14.67
C GLN A 114 6.72 5.80 15.99
N HIS A 115 7.72 6.68 15.94
CA HIS A 115 8.52 7.00 17.12
C HIS A 115 8.15 8.39 17.62
N LYS A 116 8.69 9.44 16.98
CA LYS A 116 8.60 10.82 17.46
C LYS A 116 7.16 11.29 17.66
N MET A 117 6.24 10.87 16.79
CA MET A 117 4.81 11.15 16.94
C MET A 117 4.21 10.39 18.13
N MET A 118 4.46 9.09 18.26
CA MET A 118 3.94 8.29 19.37
C MET A 118 4.50 8.75 20.71
N ASP A 119 5.79 9.08 20.80
CA ASP A 119 6.40 9.63 22.01
C ASP A 119 5.73 10.95 22.44
N ILE A 120 5.42 11.84 21.48
CA ILE A 120 4.68 13.08 21.74
C ILE A 120 3.23 12.78 22.18
N VAL A 121 2.57 11.83 21.53
CA VAL A 121 1.19 11.45 21.85
C VAL A 121 1.12 10.84 23.24
N ASP A 122 1.98 9.88 23.55
CA ASP A 122 2.04 9.17 24.83
C ASP A 122 2.37 10.12 25.98
N ALA A 123 3.31 11.05 25.78
CA ALA A 123 3.64 12.07 26.79
C ALA A 123 2.49 13.07 27.01
N HIS A 124 1.76 13.44 25.96
CA HIS A 124 0.70 14.46 26.06
C HIS A 124 -0.67 13.90 26.47
N LEU A 125 -0.95 12.63 26.16
CA LEU A 125 -2.28 12.03 26.33
C LEU A 125 -2.82 12.11 27.77
N PRO A 126 -2.04 11.84 28.84
CA PRO A 126 -2.53 11.94 30.22
C PRO A 126 -2.89 13.36 30.64
N HIS A 127 -2.23 14.37 30.05
CA HIS A 127 -2.42 15.79 30.39
C HIS A 127 -3.41 16.51 29.49
N ALA A 128 -3.70 15.94 28.31
CA ALA A 128 -4.71 16.48 27.40
C ALA A 128 -6.09 16.45 28.05
N SER A 129 -6.88 17.51 27.84
CA SER A 129 -8.29 17.53 28.22
C SER A 129 -9.01 16.30 27.64
N ARG A 130 -9.93 15.69 28.42
CA ARG A 130 -10.70 14.50 28.01
C ARG A 130 -11.38 14.67 26.64
N VAL A 131 -11.77 15.89 26.30
CA VAL A 131 -12.39 16.24 25.02
C VAL A 131 -11.42 16.11 23.84
N LEU A 132 -10.12 16.28 24.08
CA LEU A 132 -9.06 16.29 23.08
C LEU A 132 -8.30 14.97 22.96
N GLN A 133 -8.40 14.08 23.96
CA GLN A 133 -7.70 12.79 23.94
C GLN A 133 -8.09 11.94 22.73
N ALA A 134 -9.39 11.70 22.49
CA ALA A 134 -9.84 10.89 21.35
C ALA A 134 -9.46 11.50 19.97
N PRO A 135 -9.66 12.80 19.70
CA PRO A 135 -9.18 13.43 18.48
C PRO A 135 -7.67 13.29 18.26
N LEU A 136 -6.84 13.36 19.30
CA LEU A 136 -5.39 13.19 19.17
C LEU A 136 -5.04 11.79 18.63
N ILE A 137 -5.70 10.76 19.17
CA ILE A 137 -5.55 9.38 18.71
C ILE A 137 -6.07 9.20 17.28
N VAL A 138 -7.10 9.92 16.86
CA VAL A 138 -7.56 9.96 15.45
C VAL A 138 -6.48 10.48 14.51
N PHE A 139 -5.77 11.55 14.87
CA PHE A 139 -4.65 12.05 14.04
C PHE A 139 -3.47 11.09 14.02
N ALA A 140 -3.17 10.43 15.15
CA ALA A 140 -2.15 9.40 15.20
C ALA A 140 -2.50 8.22 14.27
N ALA A 141 -3.75 7.72 14.34
CA ALA A 141 -4.25 6.66 13.46
C ALA A 141 -4.26 7.06 11.98
N LEU A 142 -4.57 8.32 11.66
CA LEU A 142 -4.52 8.83 10.29
C LEU A 142 -3.10 8.72 9.70
N HIS A 143 -2.07 9.05 10.48
CA HIS A 143 -0.68 8.92 10.00
C HIS A 143 -0.19 7.49 10.03
N ALA A 144 -0.54 6.71 11.05
CA ALA A 144 -0.25 5.28 11.08
C ALA A 144 -0.82 4.60 9.82
N ALA A 145 -2.07 4.90 9.46
CA ALA A 145 -2.70 4.38 8.25
C ALA A 145 -2.07 4.89 6.96
N ARG A 146 -1.77 6.18 6.89
CA ARG A 146 -1.07 6.76 5.74
C ARG A 146 0.28 6.08 5.46
N PHE A 147 1.03 5.73 6.49
CA PHE A 147 2.35 5.09 6.36
C PHE A 147 2.29 3.56 6.45
N ASN A 148 1.08 2.97 6.48
CA ASN A 148 0.86 1.53 6.58
C ASN A 148 1.55 0.90 7.82
N LEU A 149 1.56 1.63 8.93
CA LEU A 149 2.10 1.17 10.23
C LEU A 149 1.06 0.32 10.96
N VAL A 150 0.72 -0.82 10.36
CA VAL A 150 -0.33 -1.74 10.85
C VAL A 150 -0.04 -2.22 12.28
N VAL A 151 1.24 -2.27 12.68
CA VAL A 151 1.67 -2.68 14.02
C VAL A 151 1.13 -1.75 15.12
N LEU A 152 0.88 -0.48 14.81
CA LEU A 152 0.34 0.48 15.78
C LEU A 152 -1.18 0.35 15.99
N TYR A 153 -1.90 -0.36 15.11
CA TYR A 153 -3.36 -0.36 15.14
C TYR A 153 -3.93 -0.98 16.41
N PRO A 154 -3.46 -2.15 16.90
CA PRO A 154 -3.97 -2.70 18.16
C PRO A 154 -3.80 -1.71 19.32
N LEU A 155 -2.62 -1.10 19.46
CA LEU A 155 -2.36 -0.10 20.51
C LEU A 155 -3.31 1.10 20.39
N LEU A 156 -3.40 1.70 19.19
CA LEU A 156 -4.23 2.89 18.97
C LEU A 156 -5.73 2.60 19.13
N VAL A 157 -6.20 1.43 18.70
CA VAL A 157 -7.60 1.00 18.88
C VAL A 157 -7.90 0.80 20.35
N ASP A 158 -6.98 0.21 21.12
CA ASP A 158 -7.20 -0.13 22.51
C ASP A 158 -7.21 1.13 23.37
N LEU A 159 -6.26 2.03 23.13
CA LEU A 159 -6.27 3.37 23.69
C LEU A 159 -7.56 4.12 23.31
N PHE A 160 -7.95 4.14 22.03
CA PHE A 160 -9.13 4.87 21.58
C PHE A 160 -10.44 4.37 22.22
N ILE A 161 -10.60 3.04 22.35
CA ILE A 161 -11.78 2.42 22.97
C ILE A 161 -11.80 2.69 24.49
N ALA A 162 -10.65 2.66 25.16
CA ALA A 162 -10.55 2.90 26.60
C ALA A 162 -10.82 4.36 27.01
N LEU A 163 -10.54 5.32 26.12
CA LEU A 163 -10.68 6.74 26.43
C LEU A 163 -12.16 7.18 26.53
N PRO A 164 -12.51 8.05 27.50
CA PRO A 164 -13.83 8.67 27.57
C PRO A 164 -14.00 9.68 26.42
N GLN A 165 -15.18 9.74 25.81
CA GLN A 165 -15.42 10.59 24.64
C GLN A 165 -16.67 11.45 24.84
N THR A 166 -16.56 12.75 24.60
CA THR A 166 -17.71 13.69 24.70
C THR A 166 -18.65 13.60 23.51
N HIS A 167 -18.11 13.40 22.30
CA HIS A 167 -18.87 13.27 21.06
C HIS A 167 -18.60 11.92 20.38
N PRO A 168 -18.96 10.80 21.03
CA PRO A 168 -18.52 9.46 20.63
C PRO A 168 -18.89 9.14 19.18
N THR A 169 -20.09 9.49 18.71
CA THR A 169 -20.51 9.21 17.32
C THR A 169 -19.56 9.87 16.31
N ALA A 170 -19.24 11.15 16.48
CA ALA A 170 -18.39 11.89 15.54
C ALA A 170 -16.94 11.38 15.56
N THR A 171 -16.38 11.15 16.76
CA THR A 171 -15.00 10.68 16.93
C THR A 171 -14.80 9.25 16.46
N PHE A 172 -15.73 8.33 16.73
CA PHE A 172 -15.66 6.95 16.23
C PHE A 172 -15.75 6.89 14.69
N ASN A 173 -16.65 7.68 14.08
CA ASN A 173 -16.76 7.76 12.63
C ASN A 173 -15.46 8.30 12.02
N LEU A 174 -14.88 9.38 12.57
CA LEU A 174 -13.58 9.89 12.10
C LEU A 174 -12.44 8.89 12.30
N PHE A 175 -12.41 8.16 13.42
CA PHE A 175 -11.40 7.15 13.68
C PHE A 175 -11.46 6.03 12.64
N LEU A 176 -12.66 5.53 12.33
CA LEU A 176 -12.87 4.55 11.26
C LEU A 176 -12.43 5.11 9.91
N GLN A 177 -12.80 6.35 9.59
CA GLN A 177 -12.37 7.01 8.36
C GLN A 177 -10.85 7.16 8.28
N ALA A 178 -10.16 7.33 9.42
CA ALA A 178 -8.70 7.42 9.48
C ALA A 178 -8.05 6.07 9.15
N LEU A 179 -8.56 4.99 9.73
CA LEU A 179 -8.13 3.62 9.40
C LEU A 179 -8.38 3.29 7.91
N CYS A 180 -9.47 3.82 7.33
CA CYS A 180 -9.77 3.78 5.89
C CYS A 180 -8.87 4.67 5.01
N THR A 181 -7.71 5.08 5.51
CA THR A 181 -6.69 5.72 4.66
C THR A 181 -5.53 4.78 4.35
N THR A 182 -5.58 3.55 4.87
CA THR A 182 -4.55 2.53 4.70
C THR A 182 -4.41 2.15 3.22
N PRO A 183 -3.24 2.32 2.59
CA PRO A 183 -3.09 2.03 1.17
C PRO A 183 -3.14 0.53 0.85
N GLU A 184 -2.78 -0.31 1.82
CA GLU A 184 -2.63 -1.76 1.65
C GLU A 184 -3.76 -2.56 2.31
N ARG A 185 -3.95 -3.78 1.79
CA ARG A 185 -4.89 -4.76 2.30
C ARG A 185 -4.24 -5.55 3.43
N GLY A 186 -4.74 -5.39 4.65
CA GLY A 186 -4.27 -6.15 5.80
C GLY A 186 -5.43 -6.78 6.56
N ILE A 187 -5.27 -8.05 6.95
CA ILE A 187 -6.23 -8.74 7.83
C ILE A 187 -6.26 -8.02 9.19
N GLU A 188 -5.12 -7.54 9.68
CA GLU A 188 -5.05 -6.82 10.96
C GLU A 188 -5.79 -5.47 10.91
N CYS A 189 -5.74 -4.75 9.78
CA CYS A 189 -6.55 -3.55 9.58
C CYS A 189 -8.06 -3.88 9.63
N ALA A 190 -8.47 -4.94 8.95
CA ALA A 190 -9.85 -5.41 9.00
C ALA A 190 -10.29 -5.78 10.43
N ARG A 191 -9.44 -6.47 11.19
CA ARG A 191 -9.71 -6.80 12.61
C ARG A 191 -9.81 -5.56 13.49
N ALA A 192 -8.92 -4.59 13.32
CA ALA A 192 -8.97 -3.30 14.00
C ALA A 192 -10.30 -2.58 13.72
N VAL A 193 -10.71 -2.51 12.44
CA VAL A 193 -11.99 -1.92 12.04
C VAL A 193 -13.18 -2.67 12.63
N VAL A 194 -13.20 -4.01 12.58
CA VAL A 194 -14.27 -4.82 13.20
C VAL A 194 -14.34 -4.60 14.71
N ARG A 195 -13.20 -4.51 15.40
CA ARG A 195 -13.15 -4.26 16.85
C ARG A 195 -13.75 -2.89 17.21
N VAL A 196 -13.41 -1.85 16.45
CA VAL A 196 -14.00 -0.51 16.62
C VAL A 196 -15.50 -0.53 16.33
N LEU A 197 -15.93 -1.20 15.25
CA LEU A 197 -17.33 -1.30 14.89
C LEU A 197 -18.16 -2.05 15.96
N ARG A 198 -17.63 -3.16 16.51
CA ARG A 198 -18.25 -3.88 17.63
C ARG A 198 -18.36 -3.00 18.88
N SER A 199 -17.32 -2.21 19.17
CA SER A 199 -17.37 -1.23 20.27
C SER A 199 -18.37 -0.10 20.02
N MET A 200 -18.61 0.31 18.77
CA MET A 200 -19.68 1.25 18.45
C MET A 200 -21.05 0.63 18.67
N GLU A 201 -21.21 -0.61 18.23
CA GLU A 201 -22.46 -1.37 18.36
C GLU A 201 -22.83 -1.58 19.83
N SER A 202 -21.88 -2.02 20.67
CA SER A 202 -22.12 -2.19 22.12
C SER A 202 -22.48 -0.89 22.83
N ARG A 203 -22.12 0.26 22.25
CA ARG A 203 -22.45 1.60 22.76
C ARG A 203 -23.69 2.20 22.10
N GLY A 204 -24.36 1.48 21.20
CA GLY A 204 -25.53 1.98 20.47
C GLY A 204 -25.23 3.17 19.53
N LEU A 205 -23.98 3.34 19.13
CA LEU A 205 -23.57 4.46 18.26
C LEU A 205 -23.90 4.15 16.80
N ARG A 206 -24.49 5.11 16.09
CA ARG A 206 -24.82 4.98 14.66
C ARG A 206 -23.63 5.28 13.77
N LEU A 207 -23.53 4.56 12.65
CA LEU A 207 -22.53 4.84 11.63
C LEU A 207 -23.07 5.88 10.64
N GLN A 208 -22.23 6.86 10.28
CA GLN A 208 -22.64 7.88 9.30
C GLN A 208 -22.60 7.32 7.88
N PRO A 209 -23.49 7.77 6.97
CA PRO A 209 -23.50 7.35 5.56
C PRO A 209 -22.14 7.51 4.86
N ASP A 210 -21.48 8.65 5.08
CA ASP A 210 -20.13 8.92 4.54
C ASP A 210 -19.09 7.90 5.02
N THR A 211 -19.26 7.39 6.24
CA THR A 211 -18.36 6.37 6.81
C THR A 211 -18.64 5.01 6.19
N TYR A 212 -19.90 4.62 5.95
CA TYR A 212 -20.24 3.41 5.17
C TYR A 212 -19.59 3.46 3.80
N GLU A 213 -19.75 4.59 3.10
CA GLU A 213 -19.21 4.77 1.76
C GLU A 213 -17.68 4.68 1.77
N ARG A 214 -16.98 5.32 2.73
CA ARG A 214 -15.52 5.25 2.86
C ARG A 214 -15.04 3.86 3.22
N LEU A 215 -15.69 3.19 4.17
CA LEU A 215 -15.39 1.82 4.53
C LEU A 215 -15.51 0.93 3.30
N LEU A 216 -16.62 0.98 2.55
CA LEU A 216 -16.85 0.13 1.38
C LEU A 216 -16.02 0.51 0.14
N LYS A 217 -15.68 1.80 -0.03
CA LYS A 217 -14.86 2.28 -1.16
C LYS A 217 -13.42 1.80 -1.06
N ASP A 218 -12.89 1.61 0.13
CA ASP A 218 -11.47 1.42 0.32
C ASP A 218 -10.96 0.03 -0.14
N ARG A 219 -9.66 -0.04 -0.44
CA ARG A 219 -8.98 -1.25 -0.87
C ARG A 219 -8.90 -2.28 0.24
N PHE A 220 -8.92 -1.92 1.53
CA PHE A 220 -8.70 -2.86 2.64
C PHE A 220 -9.90 -3.76 2.98
N VAL A 221 -11.10 -3.50 2.45
CA VAL A 221 -12.30 -4.25 2.85
C VAL A 221 -12.13 -5.74 2.59
N THR A 222 -12.14 -6.50 3.67
CA THR A 222 -12.20 -7.96 3.64
C THR A 222 -13.65 -8.42 3.58
N LEU A 223 -13.86 -9.65 3.11
CA LEU A 223 -15.17 -10.27 3.03
C LEU A 223 -15.88 -10.30 4.40
N GLU A 224 -15.12 -10.41 5.48
CA GLU A 224 -15.60 -10.33 6.87
C GLU A 224 -16.17 -8.95 7.21
N VAL A 225 -15.40 -7.88 6.97
CA VAL A 225 -15.86 -6.49 7.20
C VAL A 225 -17.11 -6.20 6.37
N THR A 226 -17.13 -6.63 5.10
CA THR A 226 -18.28 -6.45 4.21
C THR A 226 -19.55 -7.10 4.75
N LYS A 227 -19.47 -8.36 5.19
CA LYS A 227 -20.63 -9.07 5.76
C LYS A 227 -21.15 -8.36 7.00
N TYR A 228 -20.25 -8.01 7.90
CA TYR A 228 -20.60 -7.30 9.12
C TYR A 228 -21.23 -5.91 8.83
N LEU A 229 -20.70 -5.14 7.87
CA LEU A 229 -21.30 -3.87 7.46
C LEU A 229 -22.68 -4.05 6.85
N HIS A 230 -22.89 -5.08 6.02
CA HIS A 230 -24.20 -5.35 5.44
C HIS A 230 -25.24 -5.70 6.50
N GLU A 231 -24.91 -6.60 7.42
CA GLU A 231 -25.76 -6.97 8.56
C GLU A 231 -26.08 -5.74 9.44
N ARG A 232 -25.11 -4.85 9.63
CA ARG A 232 -25.31 -3.61 10.37
C ARG A 232 -26.23 -2.63 9.65
N MET A 233 -26.06 -2.42 8.34
CA MET A 233 -26.95 -1.55 7.55
C MET A 233 -28.40 -2.02 7.65
N VAL A 234 -28.64 -3.34 7.56
CA VAL A 234 -29.99 -3.92 7.70
C VAL A 234 -30.57 -3.63 9.09
N ARG A 235 -29.78 -3.83 10.16
CA ARG A 235 -30.22 -3.56 11.54
C ARG A 235 -30.47 -2.08 11.83
N GLU A 236 -29.67 -1.19 11.25
CA GLU A 236 -29.85 0.26 11.37
C GLU A 236 -30.96 0.79 10.44
N GLY A 237 -31.54 -0.05 9.57
CA GLY A 237 -32.55 0.36 8.58
C GLY A 237 -31.99 1.25 7.46
N HIS A 238 -30.67 1.26 7.26
CA HIS A 238 -30.01 2.06 6.24
C HIS A 238 -30.15 1.39 4.86
N VAL A 239 -30.85 2.06 3.94
CA VAL A 239 -31.05 1.58 2.57
C VAL A 239 -29.76 1.80 1.78
N PRO A 240 -29.14 0.73 1.23
CA PRO A 240 -27.91 0.87 0.46
C PRO A 240 -28.09 1.76 -0.77
N THR A 241 -27.21 2.73 -0.92
CA THR A 241 -27.10 3.55 -2.13
C THR A 241 -26.51 2.74 -3.29
N GLN A 242 -26.70 3.22 -4.53
CA GLN A 242 -26.13 2.56 -5.71
C GLN A 242 -24.60 2.39 -5.60
N SER A 243 -23.88 3.39 -5.06
CA SER A 243 -22.42 3.32 -4.91
C SER A 243 -21.99 2.26 -3.89
N GLU A 244 -22.77 2.08 -2.82
CA GLU A 244 -22.56 1.04 -1.82
C GLU A 244 -22.85 -0.36 -2.40
N LEU A 245 -23.94 -0.52 -3.17
CA LEU A 245 -24.25 -1.78 -3.87
C LEU A 245 -23.16 -2.16 -4.88
N GLU A 246 -22.64 -1.19 -5.65
CA GLU A 246 -21.50 -1.41 -6.54
C GLU A 246 -20.24 -1.82 -5.76
N ALA A 247 -20.02 -1.22 -4.59
CA ALA A 247 -18.90 -1.58 -3.73
C ALA A 247 -19.03 -3.00 -3.19
N TYR A 248 -20.23 -3.42 -2.76
CA TYR A 248 -20.54 -4.80 -2.38
C TYR A 248 -20.26 -5.76 -3.53
N LEU A 249 -20.84 -5.50 -4.70
CA LEU A 249 -20.62 -6.29 -5.91
C LEU A 249 -19.12 -6.45 -6.19
N ARG A 250 -18.36 -5.35 -6.16
CA ARG A 250 -16.90 -5.36 -6.37
C ARG A 250 -16.15 -6.20 -5.35
N ILE A 251 -16.55 -6.19 -4.07
CA ILE A 251 -15.85 -6.95 -3.03
C ILE A 251 -16.15 -8.44 -3.14
N PHE A 252 -17.43 -8.82 -3.30
CA PHE A 252 -17.83 -10.22 -3.47
C PHE A 252 -17.30 -10.81 -4.78
N ALA A 253 -17.28 -10.02 -5.85
CA ALA A 253 -16.66 -10.39 -7.12
C ALA A 253 -15.18 -10.73 -6.96
N LYS A 254 -14.42 -9.87 -6.27
CA LYS A 254 -12.99 -10.13 -6.01
C LYS A 254 -12.76 -11.31 -5.07
N GLY A 255 -13.69 -11.58 -4.16
CA GLY A 255 -13.64 -12.71 -3.24
C GLY A 255 -14.03 -14.05 -3.87
N GLY A 256 -14.55 -14.06 -5.12
CA GLY A 256 -15.02 -15.27 -5.79
C GLY A 256 -16.39 -15.77 -5.30
N SER A 257 -17.17 -14.94 -4.57
CA SER A 257 -18.53 -15.31 -4.15
C SER A 257 -19.52 -14.98 -5.26
N ILE A 258 -19.69 -15.90 -6.21
CA ILE A 258 -20.49 -15.68 -7.43
C ILE A 258 -21.95 -15.39 -7.08
N HIS A 259 -22.58 -16.22 -6.25
CA HIS A 259 -24.00 -16.06 -5.87
C HIS A 259 -24.28 -14.74 -5.15
N SER A 260 -23.39 -14.31 -4.25
CA SER A 260 -23.55 -13.01 -3.59
C SER A 260 -23.37 -11.86 -4.58
N ALA A 261 -22.37 -11.96 -5.48
CA ALA A 261 -22.16 -10.96 -6.51
C ALA A 261 -23.37 -10.83 -7.45
N GLU A 262 -23.98 -11.95 -7.85
CA GLU A 262 -25.21 -11.96 -8.65
C GLU A 262 -26.38 -11.29 -7.92
N LYS A 263 -26.59 -11.61 -6.63
CA LYS A 263 -27.61 -10.95 -5.80
C LYS A 263 -27.47 -9.43 -5.79
N TYR A 264 -26.25 -8.90 -5.57
CA TYR A 264 -26.03 -7.44 -5.58
C TYR A 264 -26.13 -6.84 -6.98
N TYR A 265 -25.77 -7.60 -8.02
CA TYR A 265 -25.94 -7.16 -9.40
C TYR A 265 -27.43 -7.00 -9.75
N GLU A 266 -28.28 -7.95 -9.38
CA GLU A 266 -29.73 -7.84 -9.57
C GLU A 266 -30.33 -6.72 -8.72
N ALA A 267 -29.87 -6.53 -7.47
CA ALA A 267 -30.28 -5.39 -6.65
C ALA A 267 -29.94 -4.04 -7.29
N ILE A 268 -28.79 -3.92 -7.98
CA ILE A 268 -28.45 -2.71 -8.75
C ILE A 268 -29.40 -2.54 -9.93
N ARG A 269 -29.77 -3.63 -10.63
CA ARG A 269 -30.73 -3.57 -11.74
C ARG A 269 -32.10 -3.10 -11.28
N GLU A 270 -32.60 -3.67 -10.18
CA GLU A 270 -33.87 -3.24 -9.57
C GLU A 270 -33.82 -1.78 -9.11
N TYR A 271 -32.72 -1.35 -8.50
CA TYR A 271 -32.52 0.04 -8.10
C TYR A 271 -32.51 0.98 -9.32
N SER A 272 -31.85 0.59 -10.41
CA SER A 272 -31.84 1.37 -11.66
C SER A 272 -33.22 1.45 -12.30
N LEU A 273 -33.98 0.35 -12.30
CA LEU A 273 -35.36 0.30 -12.81
C LEU A 273 -36.29 1.23 -12.01
N LYS A 274 -36.21 1.19 -10.67
CA LYS A 274 -37.03 2.03 -9.78
C LYS A 274 -36.73 3.52 -9.93
N ASN A 275 -35.47 3.87 -10.19
CA ASN A 275 -35.01 5.25 -10.32
C ASN A 275 -34.91 5.73 -11.78
N SER A 276 -35.52 5.02 -12.73
CA SER A 276 -35.49 5.34 -14.17
C SER A 276 -34.08 5.59 -14.72
N SER A 277 -33.08 4.91 -14.17
CA SER A 277 -31.67 4.98 -14.56
C SER A 277 -31.31 3.87 -15.54
N ALA A 278 -30.18 4.00 -16.25
CA ALA A 278 -29.73 3.00 -17.22
C ALA A 278 -29.59 1.61 -16.57
N VAL A 279 -30.36 0.64 -17.07
CA VAL A 279 -30.40 -0.73 -16.53
C VAL A 279 -29.18 -1.51 -17.02
N PRO A 280 -28.38 -2.12 -16.12
CA PRO A 280 -27.27 -2.99 -16.50
C PRO A 280 -27.68 -4.14 -17.44
N LEU A 281 -26.82 -4.43 -18.43
CA LEU A 281 -27.02 -5.45 -19.47
C LEU A 281 -27.10 -6.88 -18.90
N LYS A 282 -28.20 -7.61 -19.10
CA LYS A 282 -28.31 -8.99 -18.60
C LYS A 282 -27.37 -9.95 -19.35
N PHE A 283 -26.56 -10.72 -18.62
CA PHE A 283 -25.61 -11.68 -19.21
C PHE A 283 -26.27 -12.97 -19.72
N TRP A 284 -27.48 -13.29 -19.25
CA TRP A 284 -28.15 -14.57 -19.47
C TRP A 284 -29.59 -14.37 -19.94
N GLY A 285 -29.98 -15.07 -21.01
CA GLY A 285 -31.38 -15.23 -21.39
C GLY A 285 -31.85 -14.63 -22.73
N GLY A 286 -30.98 -14.46 -23.73
CA GLY A 286 -31.36 -14.16 -25.13
C GLY A 286 -31.98 -12.78 -25.41
N SER A 287 -32.53 -12.11 -24.40
CA SER A 287 -33.05 -10.75 -24.49
C SER A 287 -31.93 -9.78 -24.13
N HIS A 288 -31.41 -9.07 -25.14
CA HIS A 288 -30.35 -8.06 -25.01
C HIS A 288 -30.83 -6.74 -24.38
N GLY A 289 -31.81 -6.79 -23.49
CA GLY A 289 -32.29 -5.59 -22.78
C GLY A 289 -31.23 -5.05 -21.81
N GLY A 290 -30.78 -3.83 -22.04
CA GLY A 290 -29.94 -3.06 -21.11
C GLY A 290 -28.80 -2.31 -21.78
N PHE A 291 -28.10 -1.49 -21.00
CA PHE A 291 -26.98 -0.68 -21.45
C PHE A 291 -25.67 -1.16 -20.80
N PRO A 292 -24.52 -0.97 -21.45
CA PRO A 292 -23.22 -1.12 -20.79
C PRO A 292 -23.17 -0.29 -19.52
N HIS A 293 -22.99 -0.96 -18.38
CA HIS A 293 -22.93 -0.33 -17.06
C HIS A 293 -21.68 -0.79 -16.32
N ARG A 294 -21.17 0.05 -15.43
CA ARG A 294 -20.09 -0.30 -14.49
C ARG A 294 -20.38 -1.56 -13.65
N ALA A 295 -21.64 -1.90 -13.44
CA ALA A 295 -22.02 -3.10 -12.69
C ALA A 295 -21.73 -4.36 -13.52
N ASN A 296 -21.87 -4.29 -14.85
CA ASN A 296 -21.50 -5.37 -15.76
C ASN A 296 -20.02 -5.70 -15.64
N THR A 297 -19.16 -4.67 -15.68
CA THR A 297 -17.71 -4.87 -15.58
C THR A 297 -17.29 -5.41 -14.23
N LEU A 298 -17.90 -4.93 -13.13
CA LEU A 298 -17.66 -5.47 -11.80
C LEU A 298 -18.12 -6.93 -11.68
N HIS A 299 -19.31 -7.26 -12.18
CA HIS A 299 -19.84 -8.62 -12.14
C HIS A 299 -19.00 -9.60 -12.98
N LEU A 300 -18.50 -9.17 -14.14
CA LEU A 300 -17.56 -9.98 -14.94
C LEU A 300 -16.30 -10.37 -14.18
N THR A 301 -15.82 -9.51 -13.28
CA THR A 301 -14.68 -9.88 -12.44
C THR A 301 -14.98 -10.98 -11.43
N ALA A 302 -16.26 -11.21 -11.10
CA ALA A 302 -16.73 -12.27 -10.21
C ALA A 302 -16.74 -13.63 -10.92
N LEU A 303 -17.23 -13.63 -12.16
CA LEU A 303 -17.62 -14.86 -12.82
C LEU A 303 -16.42 -15.80 -13.05
N ASN A 304 -15.19 -15.29 -13.18
CA ASN A 304 -14.00 -16.06 -13.61
C ASN A 304 -14.24 -16.99 -14.82
N ASN A 305 -15.40 -16.90 -15.45
CA ASN A 305 -15.93 -17.85 -16.41
C ASN A 305 -15.68 -17.28 -17.80
N ARG A 306 -14.90 -18.04 -18.56
CA ARG A 306 -14.45 -17.78 -19.92
C ARG A 306 -15.60 -17.37 -20.84
N ILE A 307 -16.71 -18.12 -20.82
CA ILE A 307 -17.81 -17.94 -21.78
C ILE A 307 -18.50 -16.60 -21.56
N SER A 308 -18.73 -16.22 -20.30
CA SER A 308 -19.42 -14.98 -19.96
C SER A 308 -18.60 -13.72 -20.28
N ALA A 309 -17.28 -13.75 -20.08
CA ALA A 309 -16.40 -12.63 -20.41
C ALA A 309 -16.28 -12.41 -21.93
N PHE A 310 -16.18 -13.50 -22.70
CA PHE A 310 -16.16 -13.42 -24.15
C PHE A 310 -17.51 -13.04 -24.75
N GLY A 311 -18.59 -13.62 -24.25
CA GLY A 311 -19.95 -13.24 -24.62
C GLY A 311 -20.19 -11.75 -24.40
N TYR A 312 -19.67 -11.19 -23.29
CA TYR A 312 -19.73 -9.76 -23.05
C TYR A 312 -18.89 -8.91 -24.01
N LEU A 313 -17.66 -9.34 -24.33
CA LEU A 313 -16.85 -8.64 -25.33
C LEU A 313 -17.53 -8.65 -26.70
N GLN A 314 -18.09 -9.80 -27.09
CA GLN A 314 -18.83 -9.93 -28.33
C GLN A 314 -20.11 -9.11 -28.31
N SER A 315 -20.85 -9.08 -27.20
CA SER A 315 -22.06 -8.26 -27.07
C SER A 315 -21.74 -6.76 -27.08
N LEU A 316 -20.64 -6.33 -26.47
CA LEU A 316 -20.17 -4.94 -26.54
C LEU A 316 -19.82 -4.55 -27.98
N LEU A 317 -19.11 -5.43 -28.70
CA LEU A 317 -18.78 -5.20 -30.10
C LEU A 317 -20.05 -5.21 -30.97
N ALA A 318 -20.97 -6.16 -30.76
CA ALA A 318 -22.20 -6.29 -31.53
C ALA A 318 -23.16 -5.11 -31.29
N ALA A 319 -23.32 -4.66 -30.04
CA ALA A 319 -24.13 -3.50 -29.69
C ALA A 319 -23.64 -2.22 -30.40
N GLN A 320 -22.34 -2.10 -30.61
CA GLN A 320 -21.77 -0.97 -31.36
C GLN A 320 -22.10 -1.04 -32.86
N HIS A 321 -22.11 -2.23 -33.47
CA HIS A 321 -22.40 -2.39 -34.90
C HIS A 321 -23.90 -2.30 -35.20
N GLY A 322 -24.76 -2.84 -34.33
CA GLY A 322 -26.22 -2.77 -34.48
C GLY A 322 -26.76 -1.34 -34.40
N ALA A 323 -26.16 -0.49 -33.56
CA ALA A 323 -26.49 0.92 -33.47
C ALA A 323 -26.23 1.70 -34.78
N THR A 324 -25.19 1.33 -35.54
CA THR A 324 -24.84 2.02 -36.81
C THR A 324 -25.77 1.63 -37.95
N LEU A 325 -26.37 0.44 -37.93
CA LEU A 325 -27.26 -0.02 -39.00
C LEU A 325 -28.70 0.48 -38.83
N GLN A 326 -29.19 0.61 -37.58
CA GLN A 326 -30.54 1.12 -37.32
C GLN A 326 -30.67 2.63 -37.51
N SER A 327 -29.61 3.42 -37.31
CA SER A 327 -29.66 4.87 -37.55
C SER A 327 -29.78 5.24 -39.04
N VAL A 328 -29.43 4.32 -39.95
CA VAL A 328 -29.48 4.56 -41.40
C VAL A 328 -30.85 4.19 -42.00
N GLN A 329 -31.63 3.34 -41.32
CA GLN A 329 -32.94 2.88 -41.82
C GLN A 329 -34.14 3.63 -41.22
N SER A 330 -33.95 4.48 -40.19
CA SER A 330 -35.04 5.21 -39.54
C SER A 330 -35.11 6.71 -39.87
N GLU A 331 -34.32 7.21 -40.83
CA GLU A 331 -34.48 8.59 -41.34
C GLU A 331 -35.64 8.75 -42.34
N GLU A 332 -36.16 7.68 -42.94
CA GLU A 332 -37.27 7.78 -43.92
C GLU A 332 -38.68 7.72 -43.30
N ASP A 333 -38.84 7.26 -42.05
CA ASP A 333 -40.18 7.04 -41.43
C ASP A 333 -40.54 7.99 -40.26
N ALA A 334 -39.70 8.98 -39.93
CA ALA A 334 -39.80 9.73 -38.67
C ALA A 334 -40.39 11.16 -38.77
N LEU A 335 -41.45 11.39 -39.56
CA LEU A 335 -42.15 12.69 -39.57
C LEU A 335 -43.35 12.80 -38.63
N GLU A 336 -43.87 11.71 -38.04
CA GLU A 336 -45.06 11.82 -37.20
C GLU A 336 -44.93 11.09 -35.86
N ARG A 337 -44.86 11.91 -34.80
CA ARG A 337 -45.08 11.57 -33.39
C ARG A 337 -43.93 10.82 -32.70
N ARG A 338 -43.14 11.53 -31.91
CA ARG A 338 -43.14 11.44 -30.42
C ARG A 338 -41.93 12.15 -29.81
N THR A 339 -42.14 12.60 -28.58
CA THR A 339 -41.17 12.92 -27.54
C THR A 339 -40.20 11.74 -27.31
N THR A 340 -39.24 11.55 -28.22
CA THR A 340 -38.18 10.56 -28.08
C THR A 340 -37.05 11.19 -27.26
N VAL A 341 -36.89 10.70 -26.03
CA VAL A 341 -35.64 10.82 -25.28
C VAL A 341 -34.54 10.29 -26.19
N SER A 342 -33.74 11.18 -26.77
CA SER A 342 -32.64 10.85 -27.66
C SER A 342 -31.72 9.85 -26.95
N ALA A 343 -31.83 8.57 -27.35
CA ALA A 343 -30.98 7.50 -26.84
C ALA A 343 -29.59 7.66 -27.49
N SER A 344 -28.85 8.66 -26.99
CA SER A 344 -27.45 8.90 -27.30
C SER A 344 -26.70 7.58 -27.34
N HIS A 345 -26.31 7.17 -28.55
CA HIS A 345 -25.55 5.94 -28.78
C HIS A 345 -24.21 6.05 -28.05
N LYS A 346 -24.17 5.46 -26.86
CA LYS A 346 -23.01 5.56 -25.99
C LYS A 346 -21.91 4.69 -26.58
N GLN A 347 -20.89 5.35 -27.13
CA GLN A 347 -19.66 4.71 -27.59
C GLN A 347 -19.12 3.77 -26.50
N VAL A 348 -18.62 2.60 -26.89
CA VAL A 348 -18.03 1.62 -25.97
C VAL A 348 -16.95 2.32 -25.15
N ASP A 349 -17.16 2.41 -23.83
CA ASP A 349 -16.21 3.02 -22.92
C ASP A 349 -14.93 2.17 -22.88
N ILE A 350 -13.78 2.83 -22.96
CA ILE A 350 -12.48 2.19 -22.80
C ILE A 350 -12.35 1.48 -21.46
N ALA A 351 -13.03 1.94 -20.42
CA ALA A 351 -13.06 1.28 -19.11
C ALA A 351 -13.69 -0.12 -19.20
N ASP A 352 -14.76 -0.25 -20.00
CA ASP A 352 -15.47 -1.52 -20.21
C ASP A 352 -14.62 -2.50 -21.00
N TYR A 353 -14.01 -2.03 -22.10
CA TYR A 353 -13.06 -2.84 -22.87
C TYR A 353 -11.86 -3.28 -22.01
N THR A 354 -11.27 -2.36 -21.23
CA THR A 354 -10.12 -2.67 -20.36
C THR A 354 -10.47 -3.73 -19.33
N THR A 355 -11.67 -3.66 -18.74
CA THR A 355 -12.10 -4.63 -17.73
C THR A 355 -12.37 -5.99 -18.34
N ALA A 356 -13.00 -6.02 -19.51
CA ALA A 356 -13.26 -7.26 -20.23
C ALA A 356 -11.96 -7.91 -20.75
N LEU A 357 -10.99 -7.11 -21.23
CA LEU A 357 -9.64 -7.55 -21.52
C LEU A 357 -8.94 -8.06 -20.25
N ALA A 358 -9.13 -7.42 -19.10
CA ALA A 358 -8.58 -7.87 -17.83
C ALA A 358 -9.14 -9.23 -17.39
N ALA A 359 -10.42 -9.50 -17.66
CA ALA A 359 -11.01 -10.83 -17.47
C ALA A 359 -10.39 -11.85 -18.44
N ALA A 360 -10.33 -11.54 -19.74
CA ALA A 360 -9.71 -12.41 -20.74
C ALA A 360 -8.23 -12.72 -20.43
N THR A 361 -7.47 -11.75 -19.93
CA THR A 361 -6.04 -11.97 -19.59
C THR A 361 -5.82 -12.89 -18.39
N ARG A 362 -6.83 -13.07 -17.52
CA ARG A 362 -6.78 -14.01 -16.39
C ARG A 362 -7.04 -15.45 -16.81
N ASP A 363 -7.75 -15.64 -17.92
CA ASP A 363 -8.00 -16.96 -18.47
C ASP A 363 -6.71 -17.49 -19.12
N HIS A 364 -6.21 -18.61 -18.60
CA HIS A 364 -4.99 -19.26 -19.08
C HIS A 364 -5.22 -20.13 -20.34
N THR A 365 -6.47 -20.42 -20.68
CA THR A 365 -6.81 -21.25 -21.85
C THR A 365 -6.63 -20.51 -23.17
N ILE A 366 -6.73 -19.18 -23.16
CA ILE A 366 -6.51 -18.35 -24.35
C ILE A 366 -5.00 -18.25 -24.58
N GLY A 367 -4.49 -18.83 -25.67
CA GLY A 367 -3.09 -18.71 -26.06
C GLY A 367 -2.64 -17.27 -26.35
N GLU A 368 -1.32 -17.05 -26.37
CA GLU A 368 -0.71 -15.74 -26.64
C GLU A 368 -1.18 -15.13 -27.96
N ARG A 369 -1.20 -15.94 -29.04
CA ARG A 369 -1.59 -15.51 -30.39
C ARG A 369 -3.05 -15.06 -30.43
N ALA A 370 -3.95 -15.81 -29.79
CA ALA A 370 -5.37 -15.47 -29.71
C ALA A 370 -5.59 -14.18 -28.94
N LEU A 371 -4.95 -14.01 -27.77
CA LEU A 371 -5.06 -12.77 -26.98
C LEU A 371 -4.54 -11.56 -27.77
N THR A 372 -3.42 -11.72 -28.47
CA THR A 372 -2.83 -10.67 -29.31
C THR A 372 -3.72 -10.34 -30.51
N MET A 373 -4.32 -11.34 -31.15
CA MET A 373 -5.25 -11.16 -32.27
C MET A 373 -6.50 -10.42 -31.81
N ILE A 374 -7.10 -10.82 -30.69
CA ILE A 374 -8.29 -10.17 -30.11
C ILE A 374 -7.99 -8.71 -29.79
N HIS A 375 -6.89 -8.44 -29.08
CA HIS A 375 -6.51 -7.08 -28.70
C HIS A 375 -6.28 -6.19 -29.93
N ARG A 376 -5.50 -6.68 -30.92
CA ARG A 376 -5.23 -5.94 -32.15
C ARG A 376 -6.48 -5.77 -33.02
N SER A 377 -7.34 -6.77 -33.09
CA SER A 377 -8.58 -6.70 -33.86
C SER A 377 -9.54 -5.68 -33.25
N ALA A 378 -9.69 -5.67 -31.93
CA ALA A 378 -10.55 -4.71 -31.23
C ALA A 378 -10.09 -3.26 -31.46
N ILE A 379 -8.79 -2.98 -31.41
CA ILE A 379 -8.24 -1.64 -31.68
C ILE A 379 -8.38 -1.25 -33.14
N ARG A 380 -8.15 -2.19 -34.07
CA ARG A 380 -8.29 -1.93 -35.51
C ARG A 380 -9.73 -1.67 -35.92
N LYS A 381 -10.69 -2.40 -35.35
CA LYS A 381 -12.13 -2.26 -35.67
C LYS A 381 -12.74 -1.01 -35.05
N ASN A 382 -12.21 -0.54 -33.92
CA ASN A 382 -12.76 0.61 -33.20
C ASN A 382 -11.69 1.70 -33.02
N PRO A 383 -11.55 2.62 -33.99
CA PRO A 383 -10.56 3.70 -33.91
C PRO A 383 -10.82 4.66 -32.72
N THR A 384 -12.04 4.68 -32.19
CA THR A 384 -12.41 5.44 -30.98
C THR A 384 -11.78 4.87 -29.69
N LEU A 385 -11.41 3.58 -29.67
CA LEU A 385 -10.73 2.94 -28.54
C LEU A 385 -9.25 3.30 -28.53
N ARG A 386 -8.94 4.55 -28.13
CA ARG A 386 -7.55 4.99 -27.96
C ARG A 386 -6.89 4.25 -26.81
N GLU A 387 -5.88 3.44 -27.09
CA GLU A 387 -5.19 2.64 -26.07
C GLU A 387 -4.70 3.49 -24.89
N THR A 388 -5.21 3.19 -23.69
CA THR A 388 -4.73 3.79 -22.45
C THR A 388 -3.58 2.98 -21.86
N ILE A 389 -2.83 3.60 -20.96
CA ILE A 389 -1.77 2.90 -20.22
C ILE A 389 -2.31 1.69 -19.45
N VAL A 390 -3.50 1.79 -18.87
CA VAL A 390 -4.14 0.70 -18.13
C VAL A 390 -4.43 -0.48 -19.07
N THR A 391 -4.96 -0.21 -20.26
CA THR A 391 -5.22 -1.24 -21.29
C THR A 391 -3.94 -1.98 -21.66
N LYS A 392 -2.87 -1.25 -21.98
CA LYS A 392 -1.55 -1.83 -22.32
C LYS A 392 -0.96 -2.62 -21.15
N THR A 393 -1.06 -2.09 -19.93
CA THR A 393 -0.55 -2.76 -18.73
C THR A 393 -1.27 -4.08 -18.46
N VAL A 394 -2.59 -4.10 -18.61
CA VAL A 394 -3.42 -5.31 -18.52
C VAL A 394 -3.02 -6.33 -19.59
N PHE A 395 -2.82 -5.88 -20.82
CA PHE A 395 -2.40 -6.74 -21.93
C PHE A 395 -1.01 -7.36 -21.69
N ILE A 396 -0.01 -6.55 -21.34
CA ILE A 396 1.36 -7.03 -21.03
C ILE A 396 1.35 -8.00 -19.86
N ARG A 397 0.54 -7.73 -18.82
CA ARG A 397 0.36 -8.66 -17.69
C ARG A 397 -0.28 -9.99 -18.13
N GLY A 398 -1.19 -9.96 -19.10
CA GLY A 398 -1.74 -11.15 -19.74
C GLY A 398 -0.69 -11.99 -20.45
N LEU A 399 0.25 -11.35 -21.16
CA LEU A 399 1.39 -12.01 -21.81
C LEU A 399 2.36 -12.62 -20.77
N LEU A 400 2.66 -11.89 -19.70
CA LEU A 400 3.49 -12.38 -18.59
C LEU A 400 2.91 -13.64 -17.93
N ARG A 401 1.59 -13.70 -17.72
CA ARG A 401 0.90 -14.88 -17.16
C ARG A 401 1.01 -16.12 -18.05
N ARG A 402 1.14 -15.92 -19.35
CA ARG A 402 1.32 -16.97 -20.37
C ARG A 402 2.78 -17.34 -20.59
N ARG A 403 3.71 -16.76 -19.81
CA ARG A 403 5.17 -16.92 -19.96
C ARG A 403 5.70 -16.44 -21.32
N ALA A 404 4.96 -15.59 -22.03
CA ALA A 404 5.38 -14.97 -23.29
C ALA A 404 6.25 -13.73 -23.03
N PHE A 405 7.41 -13.92 -22.38
CA PHE A 405 8.24 -12.83 -21.86
C PHE A 405 8.81 -11.91 -22.95
N ALA A 406 9.22 -12.48 -24.10
CA ALA A 406 9.72 -11.71 -25.24
C ALA A 406 8.65 -10.78 -25.84
N SER A 407 7.43 -11.31 -26.04
CA SER A 407 6.29 -10.52 -26.51
C SER A 407 5.88 -9.44 -25.51
N ALA A 408 5.88 -9.78 -24.20
CA ALA A 408 5.62 -8.82 -23.14
C ALA A 408 6.64 -7.66 -23.13
N ALA A 409 7.94 -7.97 -23.23
CA ALA A 409 9.01 -6.99 -23.31
C ALA A 409 8.90 -6.12 -24.58
N LYS A 410 8.59 -6.72 -25.74
CA LYS A 410 8.37 -6.00 -27.00
C LYS A 410 7.22 -5.01 -26.91
N GLU A 411 6.07 -5.43 -26.37
CA GLU A 411 4.90 -4.56 -26.21
C GLU A 411 5.12 -3.49 -25.12
N PHE A 412 5.90 -3.78 -24.08
CA PHE A 412 6.33 -2.77 -23.12
C PHE A 412 7.24 -1.70 -23.75
N ARG A 413 8.22 -2.10 -24.59
CA ARG A 413 9.04 -1.14 -25.33
C ARG A 413 8.18 -0.26 -26.26
N ARG A 414 7.17 -0.84 -26.91
CA ARG A 414 6.18 -0.07 -27.69
C ARG A 414 5.43 0.93 -26.82
N LEU A 415 4.99 0.53 -25.63
CA LEU A 415 4.38 1.45 -24.66
C LEU A 415 5.32 2.61 -24.30
N THR A 416 6.60 2.35 -24.00
CA THR A 416 7.55 3.43 -23.67
C THR A 416 7.83 4.38 -24.83
N ARG A 417 7.75 3.91 -26.08
CA ARG A 417 7.91 4.74 -27.28
C ARG A 417 6.67 5.56 -27.62
N SER A 418 5.49 5.14 -27.17
CA SER A 418 4.22 5.84 -27.42
C SER A 418 4.11 7.20 -26.71
N GLY A 419 5.02 7.51 -25.77
CA GLY A 419 4.97 8.75 -24.99
C GLY A 419 3.91 8.78 -23.89
N LEU A 420 3.11 7.71 -23.72
CA LEU A 420 2.16 7.60 -22.61
C LEU A 420 2.91 7.65 -21.26
N GLN A 421 2.43 8.49 -20.33
CA GLN A 421 3.03 8.64 -19.02
C GLN A 421 2.91 7.35 -18.21
N LEU A 422 4.03 6.80 -17.76
CA LEU A 422 4.02 5.57 -16.99
C LEU A 422 3.38 5.80 -15.61
N ASP A 423 2.46 4.92 -15.21
CA ASP A 423 1.99 4.85 -13.82
C ASP A 423 2.80 3.80 -13.04
N GLY A 424 2.63 3.76 -11.72
CA GLY A 424 3.38 2.82 -10.88
C GLY A 424 3.11 1.33 -11.19
N GLN A 425 1.93 1.01 -11.75
CA GLN A 425 1.56 -0.37 -12.10
C GLN A 425 2.18 -0.80 -13.43
N ALA A 426 2.18 0.09 -14.43
CA ALA A 426 2.84 -0.08 -15.71
C ALA A 426 4.35 -0.21 -15.52
N LEU A 427 4.94 0.61 -14.63
CA LEU A 427 6.34 0.47 -14.26
C LEU A 427 6.62 -0.91 -13.66
N ALA A 428 5.84 -1.36 -12.67
CA ALA A 428 6.02 -2.68 -12.06
C ALA A 428 5.89 -3.82 -13.10
N VAL A 429 4.90 -3.76 -13.99
CA VAL A 429 4.73 -4.74 -15.08
C VAL A 429 5.88 -4.68 -16.07
N GLY A 430 6.41 -3.50 -16.37
CA GLY A 430 7.58 -3.30 -17.21
C GLY A 430 8.85 -3.91 -16.60
N LEU A 431 9.08 -3.69 -15.30
CA LEU A 431 10.19 -4.29 -14.55
C LEU A 431 10.11 -5.82 -14.61
N GLN A 432 8.91 -6.39 -14.39
CA GLN A 432 8.69 -7.83 -14.53
C GLN A 432 8.98 -8.29 -15.97
N ALA A 433 8.40 -7.64 -16.98
CA ALA A 433 8.55 -8.05 -18.37
C ALA A 433 10.02 -8.06 -18.84
N LEU A 434 10.78 -7.01 -18.52
CA LEU A 434 12.20 -6.90 -18.89
C LEU A 434 13.05 -7.92 -18.12
N THR A 435 12.87 -8.01 -16.80
CA THR A 435 13.64 -8.95 -15.96
C THR A 435 13.42 -10.38 -16.42
N ARG A 436 12.16 -10.78 -16.61
CA ARG A 436 11.77 -12.13 -17.05
C ARG A 436 12.24 -12.48 -18.46
N ASN A 437 12.49 -11.46 -19.29
CA ASN A 437 13.09 -11.62 -20.60
C ASN A 437 14.62 -11.78 -20.55
N GLY A 438 15.23 -11.83 -19.37
CA GLY A 438 16.69 -11.88 -19.23
C GLY A 438 17.36 -10.51 -19.29
N GLU A 439 16.62 -9.40 -19.15
CA GLU A 439 17.16 -8.03 -19.25
C GLU A 439 17.03 -7.24 -17.92
N PRO A 440 17.56 -7.75 -16.78
CA PRO A 440 17.44 -7.06 -15.50
C PRO A 440 18.20 -5.72 -15.45
N HIS A 441 19.31 -5.57 -16.18
CA HIS A 441 20.05 -4.30 -16.28
C HIS A 441 19.19 -3.19 -16.91
N ARG A 442 18.39 -3.52 -17.94
CA ARG A 442 17.43 -2.56 -18.53
C ARG A 442 16.26 -2.28 -17.62
N ALA A 443 15.82 -3.26 -16.83
CA ALA A 443 14.82 -3.03 -15.80
C ALA A 443 15.33 -2.03 -14.74
N LEU A 444 16.60 -2.16 -14.31
CA LEU A 444 17.24 -1.20 -13.40
C LEU A 444 17.33 0.20 -14.04
N ALA A 445 17.74 0.28 -15.31
CA ALA A 445 17.80 1.56 -16.04
C ALA A 445 16.43 2.24 -16.15
N LEU A 446 15.37 1.46 -16.37
CA LEU A 446 13.99 1.95 -16.37
C LEU A 446 13.59 2.47 -14.99
N LEU A 447 13.97 1.76 -13.92
CA LEU A 447 13.70 2.18 -12.55
C LEU A 447 14.41 3.50 -12.20
N GLU A 448 15.69 3.63 -12.55
CA GLU A 448 16.45 4.87 -12.38
C GLU A 448 15.83 6.03 -13.17
N ARG A 449 15.40 5.79 -14.42
CA ARG A 449 14.79 6.81 -15.26
C ARG A 449 13.50 7.39 -14.67
N HIS A 450 12.66 6.56 -14.04
CA HIS A 450 11.33 6.97 -13.61
C HIS A 450 11.18 7.21 -12.10
N CYS A 451 11.99 6.57 -11.25
CA CYS A 451 11.87 6.63 -9.79
C CYS A 451 12.97 7.42 -9.08
N SER A 452 13.90 8.03 -9.82
CA SER A 452 14.97 8.83 -9.20
C SER A 452 14.41 9.96 -8.34
N SER A 453 14.75 9.96 -7.05
CA SER A 453 14.34 10.98 -6.09
C SER A 453 14.74 12.38 -6.57
N ALA A 454 13.80 13.33 -6.52
CA ALA A 454 13.96 14.70 -7.03
C ALA A 454 15.17 15.47 -6.49
N ASN A 455 15.72 15.05 -5.34
CA ASN A 455 16.88 15.68 -4.70
C ASN A 455 18.22 15.30 -5.36
N ALA A 456 18.25 14.28 -6.23
CA ALA A 456 19.42 14.03 -7.06
C ALA A 456 19.36 14.94 -8.29
N ALA A 457 20.42 15.71 -8.53
CA ALA A 457 20.62 16.50 -9.74
C ALA A 457 20.75 15.56 -10.95
N LEU A 458 19.63 15.04 -11.43
CA LEU A 458 19.59 14.29 -12.68
C LEU A 458 19.88 15.24 -13.84
N PRO A 459 20.58 14.78 -14.90
CA PRO A 459 20.79 15.58 -16.09
C PRO A 459 19.44 16.05 -16.66
N ALA A 460 19.34 17.34 -16.95
CA ALA A 460 18.11 18.06 -17.31
C ALA A 460 17.32 17.45 -18.49
N LYS A 461 17.96 16.61 -19.32
CA LYS A 461 17.38 15.99 -20.52
C LYS A 461 16.21 15.03 -20.26
N TYR A 462 15.91 14.65 -19.01
CA TYR A 462 14.86 13.67 -18.69
C TYR A 462 13.64 14.20 -17.93
N ARG A 463 13.60 15.47 -17.52
CA ARG A 463 12.52 16.00 -16.65
C ARG A 463 11.37 16.60 -17.45
N THR A 464 10.55 15.78 -18.08
CA THR A 464 9.17 16.19 -18.44
C THR A 464 8.12 15.64 -17.46
N GLN A 465 8.47 14.67 -16.61
CA GLN A 465 7.53 13.99 -15.72
C GLN A 465 8.00 13.99 -14.26
N PRO A 466 7.08 14.12 -13.27
CA PRO A 466 7.42 13.97 -11.86
C PRO A 466 7.89 12.54 -11.58
N PRO A 467 8.87 12.34 -10.68
CA PRO A 467 9.35 11.01 -10.36
C PRO A 467 8.25 10.16 -9.75
N LEU A 468 8.09 8.95 -10.27
CA LEU A 468 7.15 7.96 -9.78
C LEU A 468 7.65 7.40 -8.45
N GLN A 469 6.75 7.27 -7.48
CA GLN A 469 7.06 6.59 -6.22
C GLN A 469 6.92 5.09 -6.42
N LEU A 470 7.99 4.33 -6.21
CA LEU A 470 7.95 2.88 -6.25
C LEU A 470 7.19 2.38 -5.02
N SER A 471 6.04 1.73 -5.24
CA SER A 471 5.30 1.07 -4.17
C SER A 471 6.00 -0.22 -3.70
N SER A 472 5.78 -0.61 -2.45
CA SER A 472 6.14 -1.92 -1.87
C SER A 472 5.73 -3.09 -2.78
N ILE A 473 4.51 -3.04 -3.32
CA ILE A 473 3.99 -4.04 -4.27
C ILE A 473 4.86 -4.11 -5.54
N GLY A 474 5.20 -2.95 -6.11
CA GLY A 474 6.06 -2.86 -7.29
C GLY A 474 7.48 -3.36 -7.03
N LEU A 475 8.04 -3.04 -5.85
CA LEU A 475 9.31 -3.59 -5.38
C LEU A 475 9.24 -5.12 -5.27
N ASN A 476 8.24 -5.65 -4.57
CA ASN A 476 8.05 -7.09 -4.39
C ASN A 476 7.89 -7.83 -5.72
N ASP A 477 7.14 -7.27 -6.66
CA ASP A 477 6.97 -7.81 -8.01
C ASP A 477 8.30 -7.87 -8.78
N PHE A 478 9.18 -6.88 -8.58
CA PHE A 478 10.52 -6.86 -9.13
C PHE A 478 11.43 -7.90 -8.46
N LEU A 479 11.44 -7.97 -7.12
CA LEU A 479 12.19 -8.99 -6.36
C LEU A 479 11.78 -10.43 -6.74
N VAL A 480 10.47 -10.70 -6.88
CA VAL A 480 9.95 -11.99 -7.38
C VAL A 480 10.48 -12.29 -8.78
N SER A 481 10.63 -11.27 -9.62
CA SER A 481 11.13 -11.44 -10.99
C SER A 481 12.61 -11.78 -11.00
N LEU A 482 13.42 -11.08 -10.21
CA LEU A 482 14.85 -11.38 -10.04
C LEU A 482 15.07 -12.79 -9.49
N LEU A 483 14.29 -13.21 -8.49
CA LEU A 483 14.39 -14.57 -7.93
C LEU A 483 14.12 -15.65 -8.96
N ARG A 484 13.06 -15.50 -9.77
CA ARG A 484 12.73 -16.52 -10.78
C ARG A 484 13.65 -16.46 -12.01
N THR A 485 14.50 -15.45 -12.14
CA THR A 485 15.60 -15.41 -13.11
C THR A 485 16.93 -15.83 -12.47
N HIS A 486 16.89 -16.47 -11.30
CA HIS A 486 18.07 -16.95 -10.58
C HIS A 486 19.07 -15.84 -10.24
N ARG A 487 18.58 -14.66 -9.86
CA ARG A 487 19.38 -13.50 -9.41
C ARG A 487 19.14 -13.16 -7.94
N PRO A 488 19.50 -14.05 -7.00
CA PRO A 488 19.35 -13.76 -5.57
C PRO A 488 20.28 -12.63 -5.12
N ASP A 489 21.49 -12.54 -5.68
CA ASP A 489 22.46 -11.45 -5.50
C ASP A 489 21.83 -10.05 -5.62
N ALA A 490 21.08 -9.82 -6.70
CA ALA A 490 20.41 -8.56 -6.95
C ALA A 490 19.29 -8.28 -5.95
N VAL A 491 18.60 -9.32 -5.47
CA VAL A 491 17.55 -9.17 -4.45
C VAL A 491 18.14 -8.74 -3.11
N LEU A 492 19.24 -9.36 -2.69
CA LEU A 492 19.92 -9.02 -1.43
C LEU A 492 20.37 -7.54 -1.43
N ARG A 493 21.01 -7.09 -2.51
CA ARG A 493 21.45 -5.70 -2.66
C ARG A 493 20.30 -4.72 -2.77
N LEU A 494 19.27 -5.06 -3.56
CA LEU A 494 18.12 -4.18 -3.74
C LEU A 494 17.31 -4.04 -2.45
N TYR A 495 17.22 -5.08 -1.61
CA TYR A 495 16.53 -4.99 -0.33
C TYR A 495 17.10 -3.87 0.58
N ASP A 496 18.42 -3.75 0.64
CA ASP A 496 19.10 -2.69 1.40
C ASP A 496 18.94 -1.31 0.77
N LEU A 497 19.04 -1.24 -0.56
CA LEU A 497 19.14 0.02 -1.29
C LEU A 497 17.77 0.61 -1.69
N ALA A 498 16.68 -0.18 -1.64
CA ALA A 498 15.36 0.25 -2.09
C ALA A 498 14.81 1.46 -1.33
N GLY A 499 15.01 1.51 -0.01
CA GLY A 499 14.59 2.62 0.84
C GLY A 499 15.31 3.92 0.48
N PRO A 500 16.66 3.96 0.56
CA PRO A 500 17.45 5.15 0.20
C PRO A 500 17.27 5.59 -1.26
N LEU A 501 17.23 4.64 -2.21
CA LEU A 501 17.16 4.96 -3.64
C LEU A 501 15.77 5.37 -4.10
N TYR A 502 14.74 4.62 -3.72
CA TYR A 502 13.41 4.73 -4.34
C TYR A 502 12.31 5.10 -3.35
N ARG A 503 12.64 5.28 -2.06
CA ARG A 503 11.67 5.46 -0.97
C ARG A 503 10.65 4.32 -0.91
N ALA A 504 11.05 3.14 -1.40
CA ALA A 504 10.28 1.92 -1.32
C ALA A 504 10.81 1.12 -0.13
N TYR A 505 10.04 1.07 0.94
CA TYR A 505 10.43 0.35 2.14
C TYR A 505 10.01 -1.11 2.03
N PRO A 506 10.87 -2.07 2.41
CA PRO A 506 10.51 -3.49 2.47
C PRO A 506 9.30 -3.72 3.38
N ASP A 507 8.42 -4.64 2.98
CA ASP A 507 7.29 -5.11 3.79
C ASP A 507 7.48 -6.58 4.23
N SER A 508 6.47 -7.17 4.87
CA SER A 508 6.51 -8.59 5.29
C SER A 508 6.78 -9.53 4.11
N ARG A 509 6.25 -9.22 2.93
CA ARG A 509 6.47 -10.04 1.73
C ARG A 509 7.90 -9.85 1.20
N SER A 510 8.46 -8.64 1.25
CA SER A 510 9.86 -8.38 0.90
C SER A 510 10.80 -9.22 1.76
N LEU A 511 10.52 -9.34 3.07
CA LEU A 511 11.32 -10.18 3.97
C LEU A 511 11.21 -11.67 3.59
N SER A 512 10.02 -12.19 3.25
CA SER A 512 9.89 -13.57 2.76
C SER A 512 10.70 -13.80 1.48
N LEU A 513 10.73 -12.82 0.57
CA LEU A 513 11.52 -12.89 -0.67
C LEU A 513 13.02 -12.80 -0.39
N LEU A 514 13.44 -12.00 0.59
CA LEU A 514 14.82 -11.93 1.04
C LEU A 514 15.30 -13.28 1.57
N LEU A 515 14.53 -13.91 2.46
CA LEU A 515 14.86 -15.23 3.02
C LEU A 515 14.90 -16.31 1.92
N ALA A 516 13.96 -16.26 0.98
CA ALA A 516 13.97 -17.15 -0.17
C ALA A 516 15.19 -16.92 -1.08
N ALA A 517 15.63 -15.66 -1.23
CA ALA A 517 16.84 -15.31 -1.99
C ALA A 517 18.10 -15.80 -1.29
N ALA A 518 18.23 -15.63 0.03
CA ALA A 518 19.35 -16.15 0.80
C ALA A 518 19.45 -17.69 0.69
N ARG A 519 18.32 -18.39 0.76
CA ARG A 519 18.28 -19.84 0.54
C ARG A 519 18.67 -20.24 -0.89
N MET A 520 18.23 -19.48 -1.88
CA MET A 520 18.60 -19.72 -3.27
C MET A 520 20.10 -19.49 -3.47
N ALA A 521 20.65 -18.43 -2.89
CA ALA A 521 22.08 -18.14 -2.89
C ALA A 521 22.86 -19.30 -2.26
N LEU A 522 22.45 -19.81 -1.08
CA LEU A 522 23.06 -20.97 -0.44
C LEU A 522 23.12 -22.20 -1.38
N ARG A 523 22.02 -22.50 -2.09
CA ARG A 523 21.98 -23.61 -3.04
C ARG A 523 22.87 -23.40 -4.26
N MET A 524 22.96 -22.16 -4.76
CA MET A 524 23.83 -21.81 -5.89
C MET A 524 25.30 -21.75 -5.45
N ASP A 525 25.56 -21.43 -4.19
CA ASP A 525 26.91 -21.28 -3.63
C ASP A 525 27.58 -22.61 -3.27
N ASN A 526 26.81 -23.71 -3.20
CA ASN A 526 27.35 -25.06 -3.12
C ASN A 526 28.10 -25.51 -4.39
N THR A 527 28.20 -24.64 -5.39
CA THR A 527 29.03 -24.86 -6.58
C THR A 527 30.49 -24.48 -6.30
N PHE A 528 31.43 -25.22 -6.90
CA PHE A 528 32.88 -24.99 -6.73
C PHE A 528 33.30 -23.53 -6.98
N THR A 529 32.66 -22.86 -7.94
CA THR A 529 32.90 -21.44 -8.27
C THR A 529 32.60 -20.50 -7.11
N ALA A 530 31.54 -20.76 -6.36
CA ALA A 530 31.19 -19.95 -5.19
C ALA A 530 32.02 -20.31 -3.96
N GLY A 531 32.42 -21.58 -3.82
CA GLY A 531 33.44 -21.99 -2.85
C GLY A 531 34.73 -21.19 -3.02
N LEU A 532 35.23 -21.06 -4.26
CA LEU A 532 36.37 -20.20 -4.58
C LEU A 532 36.10 -18.72 -4.26
N ALA A 533 34.95 -18.18 -4.66
CA ALA A 533 34.59 -16.80 -4.34
C ALA A 533 34.60 -16.53 -2.82
N SER A 534 34.12 -17.49 -2.01
CA SER A 534 34.14 -17.39 -0.55
C SER A 534 35.56 -17.41 0.03
N LEU A 535 36.47 -18.19 -0.57
CA LEU A 535 37.88 -18.20 -0.20
C LEU A 535 38.57 -16.88 -0.56
N PHE A 536 38.23 -16.29 -1.71
CA PHE A 536 38.71 -14.96 -2.10
C PHE A 536 38.18 -13.85 -1.19
N ASP A 537 36.96 -13.96 -0.69
CA ASP A 537 36.37 -13.02 0.26
C ASP A 537 37.01 -13.14 1.66
N LYS A 538 37.47 -14.34 2.04
CA LYS A 538 38.21 -14.59 3.30
C LYS A 538 39.72 -14.34 3.22
N ASN A 539 40.23 -13.85 2.09
CA ASN A 539 41.66 -13.63 1.92
C ASN A 539 42.14 -12.50 2.86
N PRO A 540 43.03 -12.78 3.85
CA PRO A 540 43.49 -11.79 4.82
C PRO A 540 44.30 -10.65 4.20
N PHE A 541 44.84 -10.84 2.99
CA PHE A 541 45.58 -9.81 2.25
C PHE A 541 44.66 -8.84 1.51
N ARG A 542 43.39 -9.21 1.30
CA ARG A 542 42.40 -8.30 0.73
C ARG A 542 41.89 -7.43 1.87
N ARG A 543 42.26 -6.15 1.90
CA ARG A 543 41.71 -5.19 2.87
C ARG A 543 40.19 -5.32 2.83
N ALA A 544 39.61 -5.84 3.91
CA ALA A 544 38.17 -5.99 4.04
C ALA A 544 37.56 -4.63 3.70
N ARG A 545 36.80 -4.57 2.59
CA ARG A 545 36.01 -3.40 2.29
C ARG A 545 35.08 -3.27 3.48
N ARG A 546 35.33 -2.30 4.36
CA ARG A 546 34.42 -1.99 5.46
C ARG A 546 33.02 -1.89 4.86
N ASP A 547 32.04 -2.52 5.51
CA ASP A 547 30.62 -2.43 5.18
C ASP A 547 30.09 -1.03 5.45
N VAL A 548 30.65 -0.07 4.74
CA VAL A 548 30.19 1.30 4.74
C VAL A 548 29.00 1.31 3.79
N PRO A 549 27.78 1.56 4.28
CA PRO A 549 26.64 1.73 3.40
C PRO A 549 26.96 2.83 2.38
N PRO A 550 26.53 2.68 1.11
CA PRO A 550 26.86 3.65 0.08
C PRO A 550 26.44 5.05 0.52
N ARG A 551 27.40 5.98 0.48
CA ARG A 551 27.19 7.34 0.97
C ARG A 551 26.45 8.17 -0.07
N THR A 552 26.68 7.85 -1.33
CA THR A 552 26.08 8.54 -2.46
C THR A 552 25.11 7.65 -3.21
N ARG A 553 24.11 8.28 -3.85
CA ARG A 553 23.20 7.58 -4.76
C ARG A 553 23.97 6.90 -5.90
N ALA A 554 25.00 7.58 -6.43
CA ALA A 554 25.81 7.06 -7.53
C ALA A 554 26.53 5.76 -7.15
N GLU A 555 27.08 5.69 -5.94
CA GLU A 555 27.68 4.45 -5.39
C GLU A 555 26.64 3.33 -5.29
N ALA A 556 25.46 3.61 -4.74
CA ALA A 556 24.40 2.61 -4.61
C ALA A 556 23.91 2.08 -5.96
N VAL A 557 23.77 2.95 -6.98
CA VAL A 557 23.41 2.53 -8.35
C VAL A 557 24.55 1.78 -9.02
N ALA A 558 25.80 2.18 -8.79
CA ALA A 558 26.96 1.47 -9.30
C ALA A 558 27.09 0.07 -8.68
N GLU A 559 26.75 -0.08 -7.40
CA GLU A 559 26.70 -1.38 -6.72
C GLU A 559 25.66 -2.31 -7.34
N LEU A 560 24.44 -1.81 -7.59
CA LEU A 560 23.40 -2.60 -8.30
C LEU A 560 23.79 -2.90 -9.75
N SER A 561 24.40 -1.95 -10.46
CA SER A 561 24.84 -2.14 -11.85
C SER A 561 26.04 -3.09 -11.93
N ALA A 562 26.90 -3.13 -10.92
CA ALA A 562 28.01 -4.08 -10.86
C ALA A 562 27.50 -5.54 -10.79
N VAL A 563 26.33 -5.74 -10.17
CA VAL A 563 25.67 -7.04 -10.09
C VAL A 563 24.87 -7.31 -11.37
N LEU A 564 24.01 -6.40 -11.81
CA LEU A 564 23.07 -6.66 -12.91
C LEU A 564 23.66 -6.48 -14.32
N GLY A 565 24.73 -5.70 -14.46
CA GLY A 565 25.25 -5.18 -15.72
C GLY A 565 24.90 -3.71 -15.93
N ALA A 566 25.67 -3.03 -16.78
CA ALA A 566 25.37 -1.66 -17.20
C ALA A 566 24.22 -1.66 -18.22
N PRO A 567 23.49 -0.53 -18.37
CA PRO A 567 22.41 -0.43 -19.35
C PRO A 567 22.87 -0.60 -20.80
N THR A 568 24.16 -0.35 -21.04
CA THR A 568 24.84 -0.44 -22.34
C THR A 568 25.32 -1.83 -22.67
N ASP A 569 25.40 -2.72 -21.69
CA ASP A 569 25.87 -4.09 -21.90
C ASP A 569 24.82 -4.85 -22.74
N GLU A 570 25.27 -5.61 -23.74
CA GLU A 570 24.38 -6.41 -24.59
C GLU A 570 23.75 -7.57 -23.79
N GLU A 571 24.54 -8.14 -22.87
CA GLU A 571 24.16 -9.29 -22.06
C GLU A 571 24.18 -8.94 -20.56
N PRO A 572 23.25 -9.51 -19.76
CA PRO A 572 23.29 -9.36 -18.32
C PRO A 572 24.51 -10.07 -17.72
N ARG A 573 25.07 -9.50 -16.65
CA ARG A 573 26.12 -10.19 -15.89
C ARG A 573 25.57 -11.48 -15.27
N VAL A 574 26.38 -12.54 -15.30
CA VAL A 574 26.07 -13.82 -14.66
C VAL A 574 26.17 -13.67 -13.12
N TYR A 575 25.42 -14.48 -12.38
CA TYR A 575 25.56 -14.59 -10.93
C TYR A 575 26.99 -14.96 -10.55
N VAL A 576 27.57 -14.23 -9.59
CA VAL A 576 28.97 -14.44 -9.15
C VAL A 576 29.04 -15.12 -7.78
N SER A 577 28.38 -14.56 -6.77
CA SER A 577 28.43 -15.05 -5.40
C SER A 577 27.19 -14.66 -4.61
N GLY A 578 26.90 -15.42 -3.56
CA GLY A 578 25.92 -15.07 -2.54
C GLY A 578 26.51 -14.22 -1.41
N SER A 579 27.61 -13.51 -1.64
CA SER A 579 28.16 -12.61 -0.61
C SER A 579 27.35 -11.31 -0.54
N TRP A 580 26.88 -11.01 0.67
CA TRP A 580 26.06 -9.84 0.98
C TRP A 580 26.75 -9.02 2.06
N ARG A 581 27.26 -7.84 1.69
CA ARG A 581 28.07 -6.98 2.58
C ARG A 581 29.20 -7.75 3.25
N THR A 582 30.05 -8.41 2.46
CA THR A 582 31.17 -9.25 2.93
C THR A 582 30.81 -10.48 3.79
N GLU A 583 29.56 -10.62 4.20
CA GLU A 583 29.02 -11.76 4.94
C GLU A 583 28.34 -12.77 3.99
N SER A 584 28.07 -13.98 4.48
CA SER A 584 27.22 -14.93 3.76
C SER A 584 25.79 -14.39 3.70
N ALA A 585 25.10 -14.60 2.57
CA ALA A 585 23.69 -14.23 2.44
C ALA A 585 22.81 -14.82 3.56
N VAL A 586 23.15 -16.03 4.03
CA VAL A 586 22.43 -16.73 5.10
C VAL A 586 22.56 -15.98 6.41
N HIS A 587 23.77 -15.69 6.89
CA HIS A 587 23.99 -15.01 8.17
C HIS A 587 23.37 -13.62 8.16
N ARG A 588 23.55 -12.87 7.06
CA ARG A 588 23.00 -11.53 6.96
C ARG A 588 21.46 -11.55 6.94
N ALA A 589 20.85 -12.51 6.22
CA ALA A 589 19.40 -12.67 6.22
C ALA A 589 18.86 -13.11 7.58
N GLN A 590 19.61 -13.95 8.33
CA GLN A 590 19.27 -14.31 9.71
C GLN A 590 19.28 -13.09 10.63
N ARG A 591 20.35 -12.30 10.57
CA ARG A 591 20.45 -11.04 11.31
C ARG A 591 19.29 -10.10 10.99
N VAL A 592 18.94 -9.90 9.72
CA VAL A 592 17.79 -9.07 9.34
C VAL A 592 16.47 -9.63 9.90
N PHE A 593 16.28 -10.94 9.91
CA PHE A 593 15.10 -11.56 10.53
C PHE A 593 15.07 -11.31 12.04
N HIS A 594 16.21 -11.45 12.74
CA HIS A 594 16.34 -11.15 14.16
C HIS A 594 16.08 -9.66 14.46
N GLU A 595 16.62 -8.73 13.66
CA GLU A 595 16.38 -7.27 13.77
C GLU A 595 14.89 -6.91 13.59
N VAL A 596 14.19 -7.62 12.69
CA VAL A 596 12.74 -7.47 12.52
C VAL A 596 12.00 -8.02 13.73
N ALA A 597 12.33 -9.24 14.19
CA ALA A 597 11.72 -9.86 15.36
C ALA A 597 11.90 -8.97 16.60
N ALA A 598 13.15 -8.65 16.94
CA ALA A 598 13.57 -7.74 18.00
C ALA A 598 12.78 -6.44 18.00
N GLY A 599 12.65 -5.85 16.81
CA GLY A 599 11.88 -4.66 16.57
C GLY A 599 10.42 -4.74 17.00
N GLN A 600 9.79 -5.89 16.86
CA GLN A 600 8.39 -6.11 17.25
C GLN A 600 8.23 -6.40 18.74
N PHE A 601 9.21 -7.08 19.35
CA PHE A 601 9.27 -7.29 20.80
C PHE A 601 9.40 -5.97 21.55
N ALA A 602 10.34 -5.11 21.12
CA ALA A 602 10.52 -3.79 21.68
C ALA A 602 9.24 -2.95 21.60
N GLN A 603 8.48 -3.06 20.50
CA GLN A 603 7.19 -2.37 20.35
C GLN A 603 6.10 -2.89 21.29
N ARG A 604 6.22 -4.12 21.81
CA ARG A 604 5.30 -4.72 22.79
C ARG A 604 5.78 -4.56 24.24
N GLY A 605 6.93 -3.94 24.46
CA GLY A 605 7.54 -3.82 25.80
C GLY A 605 8.13 -5.13 26.32
N LEU A 606 8.42 -6.10 25.45
CA LEU A 606 9.02 -7.39 25.80
C LEU A 606 10.54 -7.33 25.61
N HIS A 607 11.23 -6.50 26.38
CA HIS A 607 12.67 -6.25 26.21
C HIS A 607 13.55 -7.43 26.65
N ASP A 608 13.09 -8.25 27.60
CA ASP A 608 13.90 -9.29 28.23
C ASP A 608 14.20 -10.49 27.30
N GLU A 609 13.44 -10.66 26.22
CA GLU A 609 13.56 -11.82 25.32
C GLU A 609 14.52 -11.62 24.14
N VAL A 610 15.15 -10.45 24.01
CA VAL A 610 15.82 -10.04 22.78
C VAL A 610 17.20 -9.45 23.05
N ASP A 611 18.18 -9.89 22.27
CA ASP A 611 19.51 -9.32 22.25
C ASP A 611 19.48 -7.87 21.72
N ALA A 612 19.92 -6.93 22.57
CA ALA A 612 19.95 -5.50 22.27
C ALA A 612 20.85 -5.15 21.07
N THR A 613 21.76 -6.03 20.65
CA THR A 613 22.62 -5.82 19.47
C THR A 613 21.85 -5.78 18.14
N PHE A 614 20.61 -6.28 18.11
CA PHE A 614 19.73 -6.22 16.94
C PHE A 614 18.89 -4.94 16.87
N LEU A 615 19.03 -4.07 17.87
CA LEU A 615 18.36 -2.79 17.92
C LEU A 615 19.38 -1.68 17.63
N ASP A 616 18.88 -0.56 17.11
CA ASP A 616 19.71 0.64 16.99
C ASP A 616 20.13 1.17 18.37
N ALA A 617 20.98 2.20 18.39
CA ALA A 617 21.43 2.84 19.64
C ALA A 617 20.28 3.42 20.50
N HIS A 618 19.04 3.40 20.00
CA HIS A 618 17.83 3.84 20.70
C HIS A 618 16.90 2.67 21.06
N GLY A 619 17.34 1.42 20.92
CA GLY A 619 16.52 0.25 21.19
C GLY A 619 15.42 0.00 20.14
N ARG A 620 15.64 0.42 18.88
CA ARG A 620 14.61 0.35 17.82
C ARG A 620 15.01 -0.59 16.68
N SER A 621 13.99 -1.11 16.00
CA SER A 621 14.19 -1.88 14.78
C SER A 621 14.76 -1.03 13.65
N HIS A 622 15.68 -1.61 12.87
CA HIS A 622 16.05 -1.06 11.58
C HIS A 622 14.95 -1.19 10.51
N HIS A 623 13.99 -2.11 10.71
CA HIS A 623 12.94 -2.45 9.76
C HIS A 623 11.54 -2.39 10.38
N PRO A 624 11.15 -1.25 10.96
CA PRO A 624 9.94 -1.20 11.76
C PRO A 624 8.63 -1.44 11.00
N GLN A 625 8.63 -1.16 9.70
CA GLN A 625 7.47 -1.38 8.83
C GLN A 625 7.22 -2.85 8.51
N VAL A 626 8.15 -3.75 8.86
CA VAL A 626 8.07 -5.17 8.51
C VAL A 626 7.33 -5.94 9.61
N GLY A 627 6.13 -6.41 9.27
CA GLY A 627 5.33 -7.32 10.08
C GLY A 627 5.83 -8.77 9.97
N LEU A 628 6.25 -9.46 11.04
CA LEU A 628 6.42 -10.91 11.00
C LEU A 628 5.09 -11.61 10.76
N THR A 629 5.10 -12.55 9.83
CA THR A 629 3.98 -13.42 9.47
C THR A 629 4.41 -14.88 9.50
N ASP A 630 3.44 -15.80 9.50
CA ASP A 630 3.72 -17.24 9.37
C ASP A 630 4.56 -17.55 8.13
N GLU A 631 4.39 -16.83 7.01
CA GLU A 631 5.22 -17.04 5.82
C GLU A 631 6.67 -16.60 6.04
N ASN A 632 6.92 -15.56 6.84
CA ASN A 632 8.28 -15.16 7.20
C ASN A 632 8.95 -16.25 8.03
N CYS A 633 8.27 -16.71 9.08
CA CYS A 633 8.76 -17.79 9.95
C CYS A 633 8.98 -19.09 9.15
N PHE A 634 8.06 -19.44 8.25
CA PHE A 634 8.22 -20.59 7.35
C PHE A 634 9.47 -20.50 6.46
N GLN A 635 9.68 -19.38 5.78
CA GLN A 635 10.87 -19.20 4.93
C GLN A 635 12.16 -19.15 5.77
N TYR A 636 12.08 -18.63 7.00
CA TYR A 636 13.20 -18.60 7.92
C TYR A 636 13.58 -20.00 8.43
N VAL A 637 12.61 -20.79 8.87
CA VAL A 637 12.81 -22.20 9.27
C VAL A 637 13.45 -23.01 8.13
N LEU A 638 13.00 -22.81 6.89
CA LEU A 638 13.62 -23.43 5.71
C LEU A 638 15.07 -23.00 5.48
N LEU A 639 15.39 -21.73 5.77
CA LEU A 639 16.74 -21.19 5.62
C LEU A 639 17.68 -21.79 6.67
N VAL A 640 17.28 -21.78 7.95
CA VAL A 640 18.12 -22.30 9.05
C VAL A 640 18.27 -23.81 9.00
N GLY A 641 17.24 -24.55 8.55
CA GLY A 641 17.31 -25.99 8.32
C GLY A 641 18.37 -26.36 7.29
N LEU A 642 18.35 -25.68 6.13
CA LEU A 642 19.36 -25.92 5.09
C LEU A 642 20.76 -25.41 5.45
N ALA A 643 20.86 -24.48 6.40
CA ALA A 643 22.14 -23.96 6.89
C ALA A 643 22.73 -24.79 8.05
N GLY A 644 21.99 -25.80 8.57
CA GLY A 644 22.46 -26.62 9.70
C GLY A 644 22.33 -25.95 11.07
N HIS A 645 21.46 -24.96 11.23
CA HIS A 645 21.24 -24.22 12.48
C HIS A 645 19.84 -24.46 13.09
N ALA A 646 19.16 -25.53 12.69
CA ALA A 646 17.77 -25.76 13.09
C ALA A 646 17.58 -26.00 14.59
N ALA A 647 18.49 -26.75 15.22
CA ALA A 647 18.41 -27.14 16.63
C ALA A 647 18.36 -25.94 17.60
N GLU A 648 18.95 -24.80 17.23
CA GLU A 648 18.95 -23.59 18.07
C GLU A 648 17.85 -22.60 17.64
N GLU A 649 17.67 -22.40 16.33
CA GLU A 649 16.81 -21.33 15.82
C GLU A 649 15.32 -21.72 15.74
N VAL A 650 14.97 -22.99 15.52
CA VAL A 650 13.56 -23.39 15.36
C VAL A 650 12.72 -23.15 16.63
N PRO A 651 13.15 -23.51 17.85
CA PRO A 651 12.41 -23.24 19.09
C PRO A 651 12.29 -21.74 19.32
N ARG A 652 13.38 -21.01 19.06
CA ARG A 652 13.43 -19.55 19.19
C ARG A 652 12.37 -18.89 18.32
N VAL A 653 12.22 -19.34 17.07
CA VAL A 653 11.18 -18.86 16.16
C VAL A 653 9.78 -19.15 16.70
N PHE A 654 9.52 -20.32 17.28
CA PHE A 654 8.21 -20.62 17.87
C PHE A 654 7.90 -19.82 19.13
N THR A 655 8.91 -19.60 19.99
CA THR A 655 8.81 -18.66 21.11
C THR A 655 8.42 -17.29 20.58
N TRP A 656 9.08 -16.83 19.52
CA TRP A 656 8.76 -15.54 18.93
C TRP A 656 7.36 -15.49 18.33
N MET A 657 6.96 -16.51 17.58
CA MET A 657 5.61 -16.62 17.02
C MET A 657 4.55 -16.56 18.11
N ARG A 658 4.75 -17.28 19.23
CA ARG A 658 3.83 -17.28 20.38
C ARG A 658 3.71 -15.88 20.98
N ALA A 659 4.83 -15.24 21.32
CA ALA A 659 4.83 -13.91 21.93
C ALA A 659 4.28 -12.82 20.99
N LEU A 660 4.49 -12.98 19.68
CA LEU A 660 3.95 -12.10 18.65
C LEU A 660 2.50 -12.43 18.26
N GLY A 661 1.91 -13.51 18.78
CA GLY A 661 0.56 -13.96 18.42
C GLY A 661 0.44 -14.43 16.97
N VAL A 662 1.56 -14.75 16.32
CA VAL A 662 1.60 -15.33 14.97
C VAL A 662 1.30 -16.82 15.08
N ARG A 663 0.14 -17.25 14.57
CA ARG A 663 -0.24 -18.67 14.60
C ARG A 663 0.48 -19.44 13.47
N PRO A 664 1.28 -20.48 13.79
CA PRO A 664 1.92 -21.29 12.76
C PRO A 664 0.88 -22.09 11.97
N ARG A 665 1.06 -22.15 10.66
CA ARG A 665 0.28 -23.05 9.79
C ARG A 665 0.86 -24.46 9.83
N ALA A 666 0.05 -25.46 9.45
CA ALA A 666 0.45 -26.86 9.41
C ALA A 666 1.75 -27.09 8.62
N ARG A 667 1.96 -26.39 7.49
CA ARG A 667 3.20 -26.47 6.71
C ARG A 667 4.44 -25.97 7.46
N THR A 668 4.28 -24.98 8.33
CA THR A 668 5.38 -24.40 9.13
C THR A 668 5.79 -25.37 10.23
N LEU A 669 4.80 -25.96 10.91
CA LEU A 669 5.03 -27.02 11.88
C LEU A 669 5.68 -28.25 11.24
N ALA A 670 5.18 -28.70 10.09
CA ALA A 670 5.71 -29.86 9.39
C ALA A 670 7.19 -29.69 9.02
N VAL A 671 7.55 -28.56 8.42
CA VAL A 671 8.95 -28.28 8.05
C VAL A 671 9.82 -28.14 9.30
N ALA A 672 9.32 -27.50 10.36
CA ALA A 672 10.06 -27.37 11.59
C ALA A 672 10.35 -28.74 12.24
N PHE A 673 9.38 -29.66 12.24
CA PHE A 673 9.57 -31.02 12.76
C PHE A 673 10.57 -31.84 11.94
N ILE A 674 10.60 -31.66 10.61
CA ILE A 674 11.59 -32.32 9.76
C ILE A 674 13.01 -31.90 10.19
N PHE A 675 13.27 -30.60 10.29
CA PHE A 675 14.61 -30.10 10.67
C PHE A 675 14.93 -30.20 12.17
N TRP A 676 13.94 -30.50 13.01
CA TRP A 676 14.16 -30.72 14.44
C TRP A 676 14.52 -32.18 14.75
N GLY A 677 14.07 -33.11 13.91
CA GLY A 677 14.38 -34.54 14.03
C GLY A 677 15.67 -34.96 13.34
N GLU A 678 16.19 -34.13 12.44
CA GLU A 678 17.55 -34.21 11.84
C GLU A 678 18.57 -33.56 12.77
#